data_AF-A0A7H9FFG9-F1
#
_entry.id   AF-A0A7H9FFG9-F1
#
_cell.length_a   1.000
_cell.length_b   1.000
_cell.length_c   1.000
_cell.angle_alpha   90.00
_cell.angle_beta   90.00
_cell.angle_gamma   90.00
#
_symmetry.space_group_name_H-M   'P 1'
#
loop_
_entity.id
_entity.type
_entity.pdbx_description
1 polymer ?
#
loop_
_entity_poly.entity_id
_entity_poly.type
_entity_poly.pdbx_seq_one_letter_code
_entity_poly.pdbx_strand_id
1 'polypeptide(L)'
;MKKSKKILVTSLATATLGLIALSDTTGDFPFSAQHVSAQEKDASKNGKVVKENTTSAPNQAEKSKTPAQNPAEKPKTPAPKPEPKPAPKPAPKPAPKPAEKPKTPAQKPAEKPKNTSPKEDKSKSTAQSGWVGSSYYENGTKVTNKWIFDKKANSYFYLNASGNYVQNAWVGNYYLKSDGKMAKSEWIYDKNYGSYYYLTAEGSYARNAWVGNYYLKSNGKRAKNEWIYDNNYGSYYYLTVEGSYARNTWVGNYYLKSDGKMAKAEWIYDKNYGSYYYLTAEGSYARNKWVGNYYLKSDGKMAKNEWVDGGRYYVGDDGVWQPKPAPKPAPKPAEKPKTPAQKPAEKPKTPAQKPAEKPKTPAPKPAEKPKTPAPKPAEKPKTPAPKPAEKPKTPAPKPAEKPKTPASKPTEKAKETTPKQDKSQSKVQSGWVGNYYLKSDGKRAKNEWVDGGRYYVDSDGKKVKSDWIYDKNYGSYYYLTAEGSYARNKWVGNYYLKSDGKMAKNEWVDGGRYYVESDGKMARDKWVDGGRHYVGYDGVRQPKLDGKQYNAALKTAQDYNRIHLSKKRIYEMLIYEGFNSDTAQYAINHLQADYKANALAKAIGYRKNSNLSETQIYHWLTSPSIDKFTKEEANYAIQKLNLPSEGSYPRNKWVGDYYYKSDGKLAKNEWVDGGRYYVDSKGKMVRDKWVDGGRHYVGYDGVRQPKLDGKQYNAALKTAQDYNRIHLSKKRIYEMLIYEGFNSDTAQYAINHLQADYKANALAKARGYRKHNNLSKTQIYHWLTSPSIDKFTKEEANYAIQHLGD
;
A
#
# COMPACT_ATOMS: atom_id res chain seq x y z
N MET A 1 -46.99 56.60 -33.26
CA MET A 1 -46.79 55.37 -34.07
C MET A 1 -45.90 54.37 -33.31
N LYS A 2 -45.65 53.18 -33.88
CA LYS A 2 -44.75 52.08 -33.40
C LYS A 2 -43.33 52.61 -33.05
N LYS A 3 -42.46 52.03 -32.21
CA LYS A 3 -42.38 50.91 -31.21
C LYS A 3 -41.06 51.19 -30.41
N SER A 4 -40.66 50.61 -29.27
CA SER A 4 -41.14 49.52 -28.39
C SER A 4 -40.81 49.88 -26.90
N LYS A 5 -41.27 49.12 -25.90
CA LYS A 5 -41.12 49.47 -24.45
C LYS A 5 -40.55 48.34 -23.58
N LYS A 6 -39.66 48.72 -22.64
CA LYS A 6 -39.23 48.09 -21.36
C LYS A 6 -38.69 46.64 -21.44
N ILE A 7 -37.55 46.27 -20.85
CA ILE A 7 -36.90 46.53 -19.53
C ILE A 7 -37.55 45.73 -18.38
N LEU A 8 -36.67 44.99 -17.66
CA LEU A 8 -36.91 44.13 -16.49
C LEU A 8 -37.72 44.78 -15.35
N VAL A 9 -38.44 43.94 -14.58
CA VAL A 9 -38.10 43.54 -13.18
C VAL A 9 -39.21 42.65 -12.61
N THR A 10 -38.85 41.49 -12.03
CA THR A 10 -39.66 40.78 -11.03
C THR A 10 -38.81 39.79 -10.20
N SER A 11 -39.29 39.41 -9.01
CA SER A 11 -38.71 38.40 -8.12
C SER A 11 -39.82 37.68 -7.32
N LEU A 12 -39.51 36.49 -6.76
CA LEU A 12 -40.42 35.55 -6.06
C LEU A 12 -41.53 34.96 -6.98
N ALA A 13 -42.17 33.80 -6.75
CA ALA A 13 -42.20 32.89 -5.58
C ALA A 13 -42.47 31.39 -5.97
N THR A 14 -42.21 30.49 -5.01
CA THR A 14 -42.89 29.21 -4.67
C THR A 14 -43.71 28.38 -5.69
N ALA A 15 -43.48 27.04 -5.69
CA ALA A 15 -44.49 26.00 -5.92
C ALA A 15 -44.09 24.67 -5.21
N THR A 16 -45.00 23.70 -5.08
CA THR A 16 -44.89 22.52 -4.18
C THR A 16 -45.50 21.23 -4.78
N LEU A 17 -45.29 20.08 -4.11
CA LEU A 17 -45.98 18.78 -4.24
C LEU A 17 -45.58 17.86 -5.43
N GLY A 18 -45.72 16.55 -5.20
CA GLY A 18 -45.48 15.45 -6.15
C GLY A 18 -45.02 14.16 -5.43
N LEU A 19 -45.79 13.07 -5.52
CA LEU A 19 -45.57 11.81 -4.80
C LEU A 19 -46.14 10.63 -5.63
N ILE A 20 -45.79 9.39 -5.27
CA ILE A 20 -46.29 8.07 -5.74
C ILE A 20 -45.32 7.35 -6.70
N ALA A 21 -45.35 6.01 -6.66
CA ALA A 21 -44.40 5.09 -7.26
C ALA A 21 -45.09 3.96 -8.04
N LEU A 22 -44.33 3.32 -8.93
CA LEU A 22 -44.62 2.11 -9.72
C LEU A 22 -43.27 1.44 -10.04
N SER A 23 -43.15 0.17 -10.42
CA SER A 23 -43.79 -1.11 -10.05
C SER A 23 -43.00 -2.22 -10.79
N ASP A 24 -43.13 -3.48 -10.41
CA ASP A 24 -42.29 -4.57 -10.95
C ASP A 24 -42.86 -5.23 -12.24
N THR A 25 -42.16 -6.26 -12.75
CA THR A 25 -42.61 -7.32 -13.70
C THR A 25 -42.77 -7.06 -15.23
N THR A 26 -41.77 -7.53 -15.99
CA THR A 26 -41.80 -8.51 -17.14
C THR A 26 -42.91 -8.51 -18.22
N GLY A 27 -42.52 -8.61 -19.52
CA GLY A 27 -43.41 -9.03 -20.62
C GLY A 27 -42.82 -9.10 -22.06
N ASP A 28 -42.14 -10.21 -22.41
CA ASP A 28 -41.99 -10.84 -23.75
C ASP A 28 -41.24 -10.20 -24.98
N PHE A 29 -41.14 -11.02 -26.04
CA PHE A 29 -40.16 -11.15 -27.14
C PHE A 29 -40.79 -10.80 -28.54
N PRO A 30 -40.20 -11.04 -29.76
CA PRO A 30 -38.95 -11.75 -30.15
C PRO A 30 -38.07 -11.14 -31.29
N PHE A 31 -36.95 -11.83 -31.58
CA PHE A 31 -36.28 -12.14 -32.88
C PHE A 31 -34.75 -12.26 -32.64
N SER A 32 -34.19 -13.47 -32.48
CA SER A 32 -33.78 -14.45 -33.52
C SER A 32 -32.43 -14.15 -34.18
N ALA A 33 -31.52 -15.12 -34.13
CA ALA A 33 -30.24 -15.13 -34.83
C ALA A 33 -29.90 -16.56 -35.29
N GLN A 34 -29.41 -16.71 -36.52
CA GLN A 34 -29.06 -18.01 -37.12
C GLN A 34 -27.56 -18.13 -37.40
N HIS A 35 -27.05 -19.37 -37.39
CA HIS A 35 -25.66 -19.71 -37.72
C HIS A 35 -25.44 -19.82 -39.24
N VAL A 36 -24.24 -19.46 -39.70
CA VAL A 36 -23.60 -19.96 -40.93
C VAL A 36 -22.13 -20.28 -40.63
N SER A 37 -21.49 -21.16 -41.41
CA SER A 37 -20.26 -21.88 -41.06
C SER A 37 -19.20 -21.94 -42.16
N ALA A 38 -17.92 -21.88 -41.78
CA ALA A 38 -16.76 -22.49 -42.45
C ALA A 38 -15.65 -22.68 -41.37
N GLN A 39 -14.89 -23.76 -41.21
CA GLN A 39 -14.51 -24.93 -42.03
C GLN A 39 -13.32 -24.70 -42.98
N GLU A 40 -12.11 -24.92 -42.46
CA GLU A 40 -10.85 -25.03 -43.23
C GLU A 40 -10.59 -26.48 -43.68
N LYS A 41 -9.95 -26.69 -44.85
CA LYS A 41 -9.15 -27.91 -45.14
C LYS A 41 -8.22 -27.84 -46.37
N ASP A 42 -6.93 -28.04 -46.12
CA ASP A 42 -5.90 -28.79 -46.87
C ASP A 42 -5.49 -28.55 -48.36
N ALA A 43 -4.18 -28.82 -48.58
CA ALA A 43 -3.50 -29.23 -49.84
C ALA A 43 -3.05 -28.13 -50.87
N SER A 44 -1.92 -28.25 -51.60
CA SER A 44 -0.85 -29.30 -51.64
C SER A 44 0.47 -28.87 -52.35
N LYS A 45 1.62 -29.38 -51.86
CA LYS A 45 2.84 -29.87 -52.61
C LYS A 45 3.71 -28.81 -53.38
N ASN A 46 4.97 -29.08 -53.81
CA ASN A 46 5.79 -30.31 -53.82
C ASN A 46 7.35 -30.08 -53.82
N GLY A 47 8.14 -31.15 -53.57
CA GLY A 47 9.60 -31.26 -53.88
C GLY A 47 10.57 -30.80 -52.77
N LYS A 48 11.51 -31.57 -52.16
CA LYS A 48 12.16 -32.92 -52.31
C LYS A 48 13.55 -32.94 -53.02
N VAL A 49 14.47 -33.76 -52.44
CA VAL A 49 15.82 -34.22 -52.88
C VAL A 49 16.95 -33.55 -52.06
N VAL A 50 17.45 -34.14 -50.94
CA VAL A 50 18.46 -35.25 -50.80
C VAL A 50 19.90 -34.68 -50.83
N LYS A 51 20.88 -35.06 -50.00
CA LYS A 51 21.20 -36.24 -49.11
C LYS A 51 21.81 -35.68 -47.77
N GLU A 52 22.40 -36.34 -46.75
CA GLU A 52 22.80 -37.72 -46.37
C GLU A 52 23.01 -37.77 -44.80
N ASN A 53 22.80 -38.93 -44.14
CA ASN A 53 23.49 -39.53 -42.95
C ASN A 53 23.98 -38.72 -41.70
N THR A 54 24.02 -39.27 -40.46
CA THR A 54 23.86 -40.68 -39.97
C THR A 54 23.40 -40.74 -38.49
N THR A 55 22.54 -41.72 -38.13
CA THR A 55 22.61 -42.68 -36.98
C THR A 55 22.89 -42.18 -35.53
N SER A 56 22.22 -42.59 -34.43
CA SER A 56 21.25 -43.69 -34.17
C SER A 56 20.26 -43.41 -33.01
N ALA A 57 19.38 -44.38 -32.70
CA ALA A 57 18.37 -44.36 -31.63
C ALA A 57 18.77 -45.21 -30.36
N PRO A 58 18.07 -45.11 -29.21
CA PRO A 58 18.50 -45.67 -27.90
C PRO A 58 17.80 -46.97 -27.48
N ASN A 59 18.31 -47.70 -26.47
CA ASN A 59 17.52 -48.71 -25.71
C ASN A 59 18.05 -49.15 -24.33
N GLN A 60 17.10 -49.40 -23.42
CA GLN A 60 16.96 -50.35 -22.27
C GLN A 60 18.13 -50.94 -21.41
N ALA A 61 17.82 -51.06 -20.10
CA ALA A 61 18.07 -52.21 -19.16
C ALA A 61 19.52 -52.50 -18.64
N GLU A 62 19.78 -53.25 -17.54
CA GLU A 62 18.91 -53.96 -16.56
C GLU A 62 19.42 -53.94 -15.07
N LYS A 63 19.06 -54.92 -14.22
CA LYS A 63 19.08 -54.90 -12.71
C LYS A 63 20.38 -55.40 -12.03
N SER A 64 20.65 -54.90 -10.81
CA SER A 64 21.24 -55.63 -9.64
C SER A 64 21.29 -54.72 -8.39
N LYS A 65 21.40 -55.17 -7.13
CA LYS A 65 21.11 -56.43 -6.39
C LYS A 65 21.12 -56.12 -4.86
N THR A 66 20.49 -56.95 -4.01
CA THR A 66 20.44 -56.76 -2.53
C THR A 66 20.49 -58.10 -1.77
N PRO A 67 21.20 -58.20 -0.62
CA PRO A 67 20.97 -59.17 0.48
C PRO A 67 20.28 -58.45 1.68
N ALA A 68 19.14 -58.92 2.20
CA ALA A 68 18.97 -59.97 3.24
C ALA A 68 19.40 -59.50 4.66
N GLN A 69 18.69 -59.78 5.78
CA GLN A 69 17.74 -60.86 6.10
C GLN A 69 16.43 -60.38 6.81
N ASN A 70 15.62 -61.33 7.31
CA ASN A 70 14.25 -61.26 7.89
C ASN A 70 14.06 -62.52 8.79
N PRO A 71 12.92 -62.87 9.46
CA PRO A 71 11.78 -62.11 10.04
C PRO A 71 11.45 -62.46 11.53
N ALA A 72 10.75 -61.56 12.26
CA ALA A 72 9.92 -61.84 13.48
C ALA A 72 9.32 -60.52 14.04
N GLU A 73 8.17 -60.43 14.72
CA GLU A 73 6.95 -61.26 14.72
C GLU A 73 5.72 -60.35 15.00
N LYS A 74 4.49 -60.89 15.05
CA LYS A 74 3.23 -60.12 14.99
C LYS A 74 2.53 -59.93 16.35
N PRO A 75 2.37 -58.69 16.86
CA PRO A 75 1.41 -58.39 17.92
C PRO A 75 -0.04 -58.56 17.44
N LYS A 76 -0.91 -59.17 18.26
CA LYS A 76 -2.34 -59.35 17.97
C LYS A 76 -3.19 -58.30 18.69
N THR A 77 -4.35 -57.99 18.12
CA THR A 77 -5.41 -57.19 18.73
C THR A 77 -5.97 -57.84 20.01
N PRO A 78 -6.15 -57.10 21.11
CA PRO A 78 -7.05 -57.48 22.19
C PRO A 78 -8.50 -57.06 21.87
N ALA A 79 -9.44 -58.00 22.00
CA ALA A 79 -10.88 -57.74 22.00
C ALA A 79 -11.37 -57.40 23.44
N PRO A 80 -12.62 -56.90 23.63
CA PRO A 80 -12.99 -56.21 24.88
C PRO A 80 -13.39 -57.13 26.05
N LYS A 81 -13.39 -56.55 27.27
CA LYS A 81 -14.09 -57.04 28.47
C LYS A 81 -15.15 -56.00 28.93
N PRO A 82 -16.14 -56.35 29.79
CA PRO A 82 -17.53 -55.93 29.56
C PRO A 82 -18.02 -54.75 30.42
N GLU A 83 -19.20 -54.24 30.07
CA GLU A 83 -19.99 -53.30 30.88
C GLU A 83 -20.45 -53.90 32.23
N PRO A 84 -20.54 -53.06 33.28
CA PRO A 84 -21.54 -53.18 34.33
C PRO A 84 -22.73 -52.26 34.04
N LYS A 85 -23.96 -52.80 34.05
CA LYS A 85 -25.23 -52.07 33.86
C LYS A 85 -26.05 -52.05 35.20
N PRO A 86 -27.25 -51.46 35.31
CA PRO A 86 -27.42 -50.36 36.28
C PRO A 86 -28.57 -50.52 37.30
N ALA A 87 -28.50 -49.79 38.43
CA ALA A 87 -29.63 -49.48 39.33
C ALA A 87 -29.20 -48.45 40.41
N PRO A 88 -30.12 -47.81 41.17
CA PRO A 88 -31.31 -47.11 40.69
C PRO A 88 -31.44 -45.68 41.28
N LYS A 89 -32.54 -45.01 40.97
CA LYS A 89 -32.89 -43.63 41.36
C LYS A 89 -33.67 -43.58 42.68
N PRO A 90 -33.46 -42.57 43.55
CA PRO A 90 -34.49 -42.15 44.51
C PRO A 90 -34.80 -40.64 44.52
N ALA A 91 -36.04 -40.34 44.91
CA ALA A 91 -36.62 -39.06 45.37
C ALA A 91 -37.94 -39.43 46.12
N PRO A 92 -38.66 -38.56 46.88
CA PRO A 92 -38.45 -37.11 47.08
C PRO A 92 -38.62 -36.57 48.54
N LYS A 93 -38.20 -35.31 48.78
CA LYS A 93 -38.66 -34.40 49.88
C LYS A 93 -38.45 -34.89 51.35
N PRO A 94 -38.81 -34.11 52.41
CA PRO A 94 -39.34 -32.74 52.50
C PRO A 94 -38.37 -31.74 53.19
N ALA A 95 -38.88 -30.58 53.63
CA ALA A 95 -38.17 -29.57 54.43
C ALA A 95 -38.79 -29.45 55.84
N PRO A 96 -38.06 -28.90 56.84
CA PRO A 96 -38.60 -27.73 57.55
C PRO A 96 -37.56 -26.66 57.97
N LYS A 97 -38.08 -25.61 58.61
CA LYS A 97 -37.44 -24.50 59.37
C LYS A 97 -37.77 -24.72 60.87
N PRO A 98 -37.39 -23.86 61.87
CA PRO A 98 -36.34 -22.84 61.99
C PRO A 98 -35.49 -22.96 63.30
N ALA A 99 -34.67 -21.94 63.62
CA ALA A 99 -34.06 -21.64 64.94
C ALA A 99 -32.94 -22.60 65.42
N GLU A 100 -32.08 -22.32 66.43
CA GLU A 100 -32.01 -21.25 67.46
C GLU A 100 -30.60 -20.59 67.60
N LYS A 101 -30.49 -19.60 68.51
CA LYS A 101 -29.30 -18.96 69.12
C LYS A 101 -29.38 -19.26 70.65
N PRO A 102 -28.35 -19.12 71.53
CA PRO A 102 -26.99 -18.57 71.37
C PRO A 102 -25.88 -19.47 72.00
N LYS A 103 -24.63 -19.02 72.22
CA LYS A 103 -24.14 -18.25 73.41
C LYS A 103 -22.74 -17.65 73.16
N THR A 104 -22.32 -16.72 74.02
CA THR A 104 -21.00 -16.05 74.00
C THR A 104 -20.58 -15.63 75.42
N PRO A 105 -19.31 -15.76 75.79
CA PRO A 105 -18.61 -14.81 76.69
C PRO A 105 -17.53 -14.02 75.89
N ALA A 106 -17.42 -12.68 75.99
CA ALA A 106 -16.79 -11.88 77.08
C ALA A 106 -15.24 -11.92 77.01
N GLN A 107 -14.45 -10.82 77.08
CA GLN A 107 -14.61 -9.37 77.36
C GLN A 107 -13.52 -8.57 76.55
N LYS A 108 -13.70 -7.31 76.06
CA LYS A 108 -13.80 -5.95 76.70
C LYS A 108 -12.45 -5.47 77.30
N PRO A 109 -11.95 -4.19 77.21
CA PRO A 109 -12.59 -2.83 77.05
C PRO A 109 -12.41 -2.15 75.66
N ALA A 110 -13.18 -1.15 75.20
CA ALA A 110 -13.79 0.10 75.74
C ALA A 110 -12.83 1.33 75.64
N GLU A 111 -13.24 2.58 75.36
CA GLU A 111 -14.53 3.32 75.41
C GLU A 111 -14.87 4.04 74.07
N LYS A 112 -16.12 4.39 73.64
CA LYS A 112 -17.22 5.28 74.17
C LYS A 112 -16.85 6.79 74.10
N PRO A 113 -17.79 7.77 73.91
CA PRO A 113 -19.26 7.74 73.71
C PRO A 113 -19.72 8.49 72.40
N LYS A 114 -20.99 8.84 72.12
CA LYS A 114 -22.30 8.82 72.84
C LYS A 114 -23.45 8.62 71.83
N ASN A 115 -24.67 8.30 72.30
CA ASN A 115 -25.85 7.97 71.48
C ASN A 115 -27.10 8.74 71.98
N THR A 116 -28.00 9.14 71.07
CA THR A 116 -29.41 9.45 71.39
C THR A 116 -30.35 9.35 70.18
N SER A 117 -31.47 8.68 70.38
CA SER A 117 -32.77 8.82 69.68
C SER A 117 -33.83 9.01 70.80
N PRO A 118 -35.18 9.03 70.59
CA PRO A 118 -35.96 8.99 69.35
C PRO A 118 -37.15 9.99 69.28
N LYS A 119 -37.81 10.11 68.12
CA LYS A 119 -39.25 9.76 67.94
C LYS A 119 -39.71 9.86 66.47
N GLU A 120 -40.93 9.37 66.23
CA GLU A 120 -41.57 9.23 64.91
C GLU A 120 -42.11 10.56 64.35
N ASP A 121 -42.15 10.67 63.01
CA ASP A 121 -43.31 11.26 62.33
C ASP A 121 -43.47 10.67 60.91
N LYS A 122 -44.71 10.67 60.39
CA LYS A 122 -45.07 10.14 59.07
C LYS A 122 -44.72 11.14 57.96
N SER A 123 -43.51 11.08 57.42
CA SER A 123 -43.18 11.79 56.18
C SER A 123 -42.75 10.88 55.02
N LYS A 124 -43.33 11.22 53.86
CA LYS A 124 -43.30 10.54 52.57
C LYS A 124 -41.91 10.64 51.91
N SER A 125 -40.96 9.80 52.36
CA SER A 125 -39.60 9.77 51.80
C SER A 125 -39.58 9.25 50.36
N THR A 126 -39.72 10.16 49.39
CA THR A 126 -39.42 9.92 47.99
C THR A 126 -37.93 9.64 47.85
N ALA A 127 -37.54 8.41 47.49
CA ALA A 127 -36.14 8.02 47.36
C ALA A 127 -35.39 8.94 46.39
N GLN A 128 -34.56 9.84 46.93
CA GLN A 128 -34.11 11.02 46.21
C GLN A 128 -32.90 10.71 45.31
N SER A 129 -33.05 10.92 44.00
CA SER A 129 -31.96 10.69 43.03
C SER A 129 -30.90 11.80 43.09
N GLY A 130 -29.61 11.42 43.10
CA GLY A 130 -28.52 12.37 43.23
C GLY A 130 -27.12 11.74 43.40
N TRP A 131 -26.12 12.62 43.56
CA TRP A 131 -24.73 12.25 43.81
C TRP A 131 -24.46 12.01 45.30
N VAL A 132 -23.69 10.95 45.59
CA VAL A 132 -23.09 10.68 46.91
C VAL A 132 -21.62 10.35 46.67
N GLY A 133 -20.72 11.29 46.98
CA GLY A 133 -19.31 11.21 46.60
C GLY A 133 -19.15 11.12 45.08
N SER A 134 -18.38 10.15 44.59
CA SER A 134 -18.20 9.88 43.16
C SER A 134 -19.28 8.98 42.53
N SER A 135 -20.32 8.63 43.29
CA SER A 135 -21.37 7.68 42.88
C SER A 135 -22.72 8.36 42.66
N TYR A 136 -23.46 7.93 41.65
CA TYR A 136 -24.83 8.39 41.41
C TYR A 136 -25.86 7.34 41.88
N TYR A 137 -26.93 7.81 42.50
CA TYR A 137 -28.06 6.99 42.96
C TYR A 137 -29.34 7.44 42.26
N GLU A 138 -30.10 6.48 41.74
CA GLU A 138 -31.36 6.69 41.03
C GLU A 138 -32.46 5.95 41.82
N ASN A 139 -33.41 6.69 42.37
CA ASN A 139 -34.43 6.20 43.31
C ASN A 139 -33.84 5.37 44.47
N GLY A 140 -32.72 5.83 45.05
CA GLY A 140 -31.99 5.14 46.11
C GLY A 140 -31.15 3.93 45.68
N THR A 141 -31.22 3.50 44.42
CA THR A 141 -30.40 2.40 43.88
C THR A 141 -29.10 2.93 43.27
N LYS A 142 -27.95 2.31 43.57
CA LYS A 142 -26.65 2.74 43.02
C LYS A 142 -26.59 2.45 41.52
N VAL A 143 -26.25 3.46 40.72
CA VAL A 143 -26.09 3.32 39.27
C VAL A 143 -24.70 2.81 38.90
N THR A 144 -24.62 1.77 38.08
CA THR A 144 -23.37 1.16 37.57
C THR A 144 -23.45 0.92 36.06
N ASN A 145 -22.30 0.92 35.37
CA ASN A 145 -22.16 0.67 33.93
C ASN A 145 -23.16 1.42 33.02
N LYS A 146 -23.50 2.67 33.38
CA LYS A 146 -24.58 3.45 32.77
C LYS A 146 -24.17 4.91 32.62
N TRP A 147 -24.60 5.52 31.51
CA TRP A 147 -24.56 6.97 31.33
C TRP A 147 -25.72 7.63 32.08
N ILE A 148 -25.43 8.66 32.87
CA ILE A 148 -26.44 9.57 33.43
C ILE A 148 -26.26 10.98 32.86
N PHE A 149 -27.34 11.75 32.86
CA PHE A 149 -27.32 13.18 32.57
C PHE A 149 -27.68 13.94 33.85
N ASP A 150 -26.74 14.72 34.37
CA ASP A 150 -26.99 15.55 35.53
C ASP A 150 -27.49 16.93 35.07
N LYS A 151 -28.77 17.21 35.38
CA LYS A 151 -29.43 18.49 35.09
C LYS A 151 -28.78 19.68 35.80
N LYS A 152 -28.13 19.49 36.96
CA LYS A 152 -27.44 20.57 37.70
C LYS A 152 -26.10 20.92 37.05
N ALA A 153 -25.36 19.92 36.61
CA ALA A 153 -24.08 20.09 35.90
C ALA A 153 -24.25 20.33 34.39
N ASN A 154 -25.47 20.24 33.87
CA ASN A 154 -25.84 20.28 32.44
C ASN A 154 -24.94 19.39 31.56
N SER A 155 -24.58 18.20 32.04
CA SER A 155 -23.61 17.33 31.38
C SER A 155 -23.84 15.84 31.64
N TYR A 156 -23.22 15.02 30.80
CA TYR A 156 -23.24 13.57 30.88
C TYR A 156 -22.05 13.05 31.69
N PHE A 157 -22.29 12.00 32.47
CA PHE A 157 -21.28 11.27 33.23
C PHE A 157 -21.47 9.77 32.98
N TYR A 158 -20.38 9.00 32.97
CA TYR A 158 -20.45 7.54 32.87
C TYR A 158 -20.02 6.89 34.18
N LEU A 159 -20.89 6.07 34.77
CA LEU A 159 -20.60 5.29 35.96
C LEU A 159 -20.00 3.93 35.56
N ASN A 160 -18.87 3.57 36.16
CA ASN A 160 -18.21 2.27 35.94
C ASN A 160 -18.92 1.11 36.69
N ALA A 161 -18.33 -0.08 36.65
CA ALA A 161 -18.89 -1.27 37.29
C ALA A 161 -18.99 -1.14 38.82
N SER A 162 -18.07 -0.40 39.45
CA SER A 162 -18.12 -0.07 40.88
C SER A 162 -19.13 1.03 41.21
N GLY A 163 -19.78 1.62 40.21
CA GLY A 163 -20.74 2.71 40.35
C GLY A 163 -20.13 4.08 40.62
N ASN A 164 -18.86 4.28 40.28
CA ASN A 164 -18.16 5.56 40.41
C ASN A 164 -18.01 6.21 39.03
N TYR A 165 -18.04 7.54 38.92
CA TYR A 165 -17.85 8.20 37.64
C TYR A 165 -16.44 8.00 37.06
N VAL A 166 -16.35 7.87 35.75
CA VAL A 166 -15.08 7.79 35.00
C VAL A 166 -14.57 9.22 34.72
N GLN A 167 -13.25 9.42 34.82
CA GLN A 167 -12.57 10.70 34.63
C GLN A 167 -11.23 10.51 33.90
N ASN A 168 -10.80 11.51 33.15
CA ASN A 168 -9.57 11.54 32.34
C ASN A 168 -9.40 10.31 31.40
N ALA A 169 -10.51 9.81 30.84
CA ALA A 169 -10.51 8.55 30.09
C ALA A 169 -11.62 8.49 29.03
N TRP A 170 -11.42 7.61 28.04
CA TRP A 170 -12.38 7.34 26.98
C TRP A 170 -13.40 6.27 27.40
N VAL A 171 -14.67 6.51 27.05
CA VAL A 171 -15.75 5.52 27.10
C VAL A 171 -16.37 5.45 25.71
N GLY A 172 -16.00 4.43 24.94
CA GLY A 172 -16.38 4.34 23.53
C GLY A 172 -15.78 5.49 22.70
N ASN A 173 -16.64 6.33 22.13
CA ASN A 173 -16.22 7.50 21.33
C ASN A 173 -16.17 8.81 22.13
N TYR A 174 -16.47 8.78 23.43
CA TYR A 174 -16.64 9.95 24.28
C TYR A 174 -15.47 10.06 25.27
N TYR A 175 -15.02 11.28 25.58
CA TYR A 175 -14.00 11.53 26.60
C TYR A 175 -14.64 12.12 27.87
N LEU A 176 -14.31 11.56 29.04
CA LEU A 176 -14.69 12.12 30.33
C LEU A 176 -13.51 12.92 30.89
N LYS A 177 -13.76 14.16 31.28
CA LYS A 177 -12.75 15.11 31.78
C LYS A 177 -12.37 14.83 33.23
N SER A 178 -11.48 15.65 33.80
CA SER A 178 -10.98 15.49 35.17
C SER A 178 -12.03 15.67 36.27
N ASP A 179 -13.17 16.26 35.93
CA ASP A 179 -14.34 16.47 36.80
C ASP A 179 -15.48 15.46 36.50
N GLY A 180 -15.19 14.41 35.73
CA GLY A 180 -16.15 13.39 35.31
C GLY A 180 -17.13 13.81 34.21
N LYS A 181 -17.16 15.10 33.82
CA LYS A 181 -18.06 15.58 32.76
C LYS A 181 -17.60 15.11 31.39
N MET A 182 -18.54 14.69 30.54
CA MET A 182 -18.27 14.41 29.13
C MET A 182 -17.87 15.70 28.38
N ALA A 183 -16.80 15.60 27.60
CA ALA A 183 -16.32 16.70 26.76
C ALA A 183 -17.23 16.92 25.54
N LYS A 184 -17.48 18.19 25.17
CA LYS A 184 -18.32 18.61 24.03
C LYS A 184 -17.81 19.90 23.39
N SER A 185 -17.83 19.93 22.06
CA SER A 185 -17.40 21.07 21.22
C SER A 185 -15.99 21.61 21.52
N GLU A 186 -15.11 20.79 22.13
CA GLU A 186 -13.85 21.22 22.74
C GLU A 186 -12.65 20.33 22.34
N TRP A 187 -11.45 20.91 22.43
CA TRP A 187 -10.19 20.20 22.21
C TRP A 187 -9.69 19.57 23.50
N ILE A 188 -9.37 18.27 23.44
CA ILE A 188 -8.77 17.50 24.54
C ILE A 188 -7.38 17.03 24.12
N TYR A 189 -6.40 17.18 25.01
CA TYR A 189 -5.08 16.55 24.87
C TYR A 189 -5.02 15.29 25.74
N ASP A 190 -4.95 14.12 25.10
CA ASP A 190 -4.76 12.86 25.81
C ASP A 190 -3.26 12.57 25.96
N LYS A 191 -2.78 12.61 27.21
CA LYS A 191 -1.38 12.34 27.57
C LYS A 191 -0.96 10.91 27.24
N ASN A 192 -1.86 9.93 27.37
CA ASN A 192 -1.58 8.50 27.09
C ASN A 192 -1.35 8.26 25.60
N TYR A 193 -2.02 9.04 24.74
CA TYR A 193 -1.94 8.94 23.29
C TYR A 193 -1.04 9.99 22.61
N GLY A 194 -0.46 10.92 23.39
CA GLY A 194 0.45 11.96 22.92
C GLY A 194 -0.15 12.90 21.88
N SER A 195 -1.47 13.13 21.94
CA SER A 195 -2.21 13.73 20.81
C SER A 195 -3.44 14.52 21.23
N TYR A 196 -3.80 15.47 20.36
CA TYR A 196 -5.03 16.25 20.47
C TYR A 196 -6.18 15.52 19.75
N TYR A 197 -7.36 15.59 20.36
CA TYR A 197 -8.64 15.13 19.84
C TYR A 197 -9.63 16.30 19.92
N TYR A 198 -10.60 16.36 19.02
CA TYR A 198 -11.72 17.30 19.13
C TYR A 198 -13.01 16.52 19.35
N LEU A 199 -13.81 16.90 20.35
CA LEU A 199 -15.12 16.34 20.61
C LEU A 199 -16.19 17.24 19.98
N THR A 200 -17.14 16.65 19.25
CA THR A 200 -18.21 17.39 18.57
C THR A 200 -19.29 17.88 19.56
N ALA A 201 -20.35 18.51 19.06
CA ALA A 201 -21.49 18.94 19.88
C ALA A 201 -22.25 17.75 20.51
N GLU A 202 -22.24 16.60 19.83
CA GLU A 202 -22.74 15.31 20.31
C GLU A 202 -21.83 14.74 21.42
N GLY A 203 -20.56 15.14 21.44
CA GLY A 203 -19.52 14.72 22.40
C GLY A 203 -18.66 13.56 21.94
N SER A 204 -18.90 13.03 20.73
CA SER A 204 -18.05 11.99 20.13
C SER A 204 -16.83 12.63 19.46
N TYR A 205 -15.71 11.90 19.34
CA TYR A 205 -14.52 12.46 18.68
C TYR A 205 -14.69 12.62 17.17
N ALA A 206 -14.30 13.78 16.64
CA ALA A 206 -14.23 14.04 15.22
C ALA A 206 -13.11 13.21 14.56
N ARG A 207 -13.36 12.69 13.36
CA ARG A 207 -12.42 11.81 12.62
C ARG A 207 -12.68 11.88 11.11
N ASN A 208 -11.62 11.77 10.31
CA ASN A 208 -11.64 12.00 8.85
C ASN A 208 -12.29 13.35 8.47
N ALA A 209 -12.01 14.39 9.25
CA ALA A 209 -12.72 15.66 9.18
C ALA A 209 -11.83 16.84 9.55
N TRP A 210 -12.16 18.02 9.02
CA TRP A 210 -11.55 19.29 9.40
C TRP A 210 -12.30 19.94 10.56
N VAL A 211 -11.54 20.52 11.50
CA VAL A 211 -12.04 21.38 12.58
C VAL A 211 -11.21 22.65 12.55
N GLY A 212 -11.77 23.70 11.95
CA GLY A 212 -11.00 24.90 11.59
C GLY A 212 -9.83 24.53 10.67
N ASN A 213 -8.62 24.96 11.03
CA ASN A 213 -7.42 24.71 10.24
C ASN A 213 -6.75 23.34 10.51
N TYR A 214 -7.36 22.46 11.31
CA TYR A 214 -6.77 21.20 11.76
C TYR A 214 -7.52 19.99 11.21
N TYR A 215 -6.80 18.96 10.76
CA TYR A 215 -7.41 17.69 10.33
C TYR A 215 -7.34 16.64 11.43
N LEU A 216 -8.46 15.94 11.68
CA LEU A 216 -8.55 14.80 12.57
C LEU A 216 -8.52 13.51 11.75
N LYS A 217 -7.56 12.62 12.04
CA LYS A 217 -7.38 11.35 11.31
C LYS A 217 -8.45 10.33 11.69
N SER A 218 -8.47 9.18 11.03
CA SER A 218 -9.47 8.11 11.21
C SER A 218 -9.60 7.58 12.65
N ASN A 219 -8.54 7.71 13.44
CA ASN A 219 -8.48 7.35 14.87
C ASN A 219 -8.68 8.54 15.81
N GLY A 220 -9.22 9.67 15.32
CA GLY A 220 -9.50 10.87 16.11
C GLY A 220 -8.30 11.76 16.44
N LYS A 221 -7.07 11.30 16.16
CA LYS A 221 -5.85 12.07 16.44
C LYS A 221 -5.68 13.22 15.44
N ARG A 222 -5.42 14.42 15.95
CA ARG A 222 -5.01 15.58 15.15
C ARG A 222 -3.73 15.27 14.37
N ALA A 223 -3.76 15.53 13.08
CA ALA A 223 -2.58 15.42 12.22
C ALA A 223 -1.55 16.52 12.56
N LYS A 224 -0.26 16.22 12.43
CA LYS A 224 0.85 17.18 12.56
C LYS A 224 2.11 16.68 11.85
N ASN A 225 2.85 17.61 11.23
CA ASN A 225 4.09 17.37 10.49
C ASN A 225 3.97 16.24 9.45
N GLU A 226 2.83 16.16 8.76
CA GLU A 226 2.49 15.04 7.88
C GLU A 226 1.60 15.47 6.70
N TRP A 227 1.69 14.73 5.59
CA TRP A 227 0.79 14.86 4.45
C TRP A 227 -0.50 14.06 4.68
N ILE A 228 -1.63 14.66 4.33
CA ILE A 228 -2.96 14.04 4.35
C ILE A 228 -3.57 14.17 2.96
N TYR A 229 -4.22 13.09 2.50
CA TYR A 229 -5.12 13.14 1.36
C TYR A 229 -6.56 13.21 1.88
N ASP A 230 -7.31 14.23 1.46
CA ASP A 230 -8.73 14.33 1.75
C ASP A 230 -9.55 13.91 0.52
N ASN A 231 -10.27 12.79 0.67
CA ASN A 231 -11.11 12.24 -0.39
C ASN A 231 -12.27 13.18 -0.77
N ASN A 232 -12.78 14.00 0.18
CA ASN A 232 -13.90 14.91 -0.06
C ASN A 232 -13.51 16.07 -0.98
N TYR A 233 -12.23 16.46 -0.96
CA TYR A 233 -11.66 17.52 -1.80
C TYR A 233 -10.77 16.98 -2.93
N GLY A 234 -10.61 15.65 -3.05
CA GLY A 234 -9.75 15.01 -4.04
C GLY A 234 -8.28 15.48 -4.02
N SER A 235 -7.79 15.92 -2.85
CA SER A 235 -6.60 16.77 -2.76
C SER A 235 -5.68 16.41 -1.60
N TYR A 236 -4.38 16.64 -1.82
CA TYR A 236 -3.37 16.59 -0.76
C TYR A 236 -3.28 17.91 -0.01
N TYR A 237 -3.08 17.81 1.30
CA TYR A 237 -2.83 18.89 2.25
C TYR A 237 -1.61 18.53 3.09
N TYR A 238 -0.81 19.51 3.51
CA TYR A 238 0.26 19.30 4.49
C TYR A 238 -0.09 19.96 5.81
N LEU A 239 -0.01 19.23 6.93
CA LEU A 239 -0.18 19.77 8.26
C LEU A 239 1.18 20.09 8.86
N THR A 240 1.35 21.32 9.34
CA THR A 240 2.58 21.84 9.94
C THR A 240 2.94 21.13 11.25
N VAL A 241 4.10 21.45 11.84
CA VAL A 241 4.46 20.99 13.20
C VAL A 241 3.41 21.37 14.26
N GLU A 242 2.72 22.49 14.07
CA GLU A 242 1.59 22.94 14.91
C GLU A 242 0.30 22.13 14.63
N GLY A 243 0.20 21.47 13.48
CA GLY A 243 -0.95 20.70 13.03
C GLY A 243 -1.99 21.50 12.23
N SER A 244 -1.75 22.80 12.02
CA SER A 244 -2.50 23.65 11.10
C SER A 244 -2.14 23.30 9.65
N TYR A 245 -3.05 23.45 8.68
CA TYR A 245 -2.68 23.24 7.26
C TYR A 245 -1.77 24.35 6.73
N ALA A 246 -0.74 23.96 5.99
CA ALA A 246 0.14 24.87 5.27
C ALA A 246 -0.58 25.45 4.04
N ARG A 247 -0.38 26.73 3.76
CA ARG A 247 -1.01 27.47 2.64
C ARG A 247 -0.13 28.62 2.15
N ASN A 248 -0.24 28.95 0.87
CA ASN A 248 0.61 29.92 0.15
C ASN A 248 2.12 29.69 0.34
N THR A 249 2.57 28.43 0.42
CA THR A 249 3.95 28.10 0.82
C THR A 249 4.45 26.78 0.24
N TRP A 250 5.77 26.61 0.22
CA TRP A 250 6.45 25.41 -0.24
C TRP A 250 6.67 24.40 0.89
N VAL A 251 6.46 23.11 0.59
CA VAL A 251 6.82 21.98 1.44
C VAL A 251 7.66 21.03 0.57
N GLY A 252 8.98 21.14 0.68
CA GLY A 252 9.91 20.45 -0.22
C GLY A 252 9.73 20.92 -1.67
N ASN A 253 9.41 20.01 -2.59
CA ASN A 253 9.20 20.33 -4.00
C ASN A 253 7.74 20.67 -4.37
N TYR A 254 6.84 20.72 -3.38
CA TYR A 254 5.39 20.88 -3.57
C TYR A 254 4.94 22.26 -3.05
N TYR A 255 3.97 22.88 -3.72
CA TYR A 255 3.37 24.14 -3.26
C TYR A 255 1.95 23.91 -2.75
N LEU A 256 1.61 24.51 -1.60
CA LEU A 256 0.26 24.52 -1.04
C LEU A 256 -0.38 25.87 -1.35
N LYS A 257 -1.55 25.86 -1.98
CA LYS A 257 -2.31 27.05 -2.42
C LYS A 257 -2.98 27.75 -1.24
N SER A 258 -3.73 28.83 -1.50
CA SER A 258 -4.40 29.65 -0.49
C SER A 258 -5.46 28.89 0.32
N ASP A 259 -6.10 27.88 -0.29
CA ASP A 259 -7.05 26.95 0.33
C ASP A 259 -6.40 25.71 0.96
N GLY A 260 -5.06 25.67 1.01
CA GLY A 260 -4.27 24.58 1.58
C GLY A 260 -4.07 23.37 0.68
N LYS A 261 -4.67 23.33 -0.53
CA LYS A 261 -4.49 22.21 -1.47
C LYS A 261 -3.13 22.26 -2.13
N MET A 262 -2.52 21.10 -2.30
CA MET A 262 -1.33 20.93 -3.13
C MET A 262 -1.63 21.30 -4.58
N ALA A 263 -0.81 22.16 -5.17
CA ALA A 263 -0.90 22.52 -6.58
C ALA A 263 -0.42 21.35 -7.47
N LYS A 264 -1.12 21.11 -8.59
CA LYS A 264 -0.87 19.96 -9.49
C LYS A 264 -1.33 20.27 -10.92
N ALA A 265 -0.46 19.97 -11.88
CA ALA A 265 -0.67 20.22 -13.32
C ALA A 265 -1.07 21.68 -13.64
N GLU A 266 -0.55 22.64 -12.88
CA GLU A 266 -0.95 24.05 -12.94
C GLU A 266 0.25 25.01 -12.75
N TRP A 267 0.08 26.23 -13.26
CA TRP A 267 1.01 27.34 -13.00
C TRP A 267 0.64 28.05 -11.70
N ILE A 268 1.64 28.37 -10.89
CA ILE A 268 1.52 29.27 -9.74
C ILE A 268 2.41 30.49 -9.93
N TYR A 269 2.08 31.59 -9.24
CA TYR A 269 2.95 32.73 -9.06
C TYR A 269 3.30 32.89 -7.59
N ASP A 270 4.57 32.71 -7.23
CA ASP A 270 5.01 32.96 -5.87
C ASP A 270 5.47 34.41 -5.71
N LYS A 271 4.71 35.17 -4.93
CA LYS A 271 4.99 36.59 -4.63
C LYS A 271 6.32 36.77 -3.89
N ASN A 272 6.75 35.80 -3.09
CA ASN A 272 7.99 35.89 -2.31
C ASN A 272 9.24 35.77 -3.19
N TYR A 273 9.14 35.00 -4.28
CA TYR A 273 10.22 34.78 -5.24
C TYR A 273 10.10 35.63 -6.52
N GLY A 274 9.00 36.38 -6.67
CA GLY A 274 8.71 37.23 -7.82
C GLY A 274 8.67 36.46 -9.14
N SER A 275 8.14 35.23 -9.13
CA SER A 275 8.32 34.29 -10.25
C SER A 275 7.19 33.29 -10.41
N TYR A 276 6.98 32.87 -11.66
CA TYR A 276 6.10 31.77 -12.01
C TYR A 276 6.84 30.43 -11.87
N TYR A 277 6.10 29.41 -11.41
CA TYR A 277 6.53 28.02 -11.33
C TYR A 277 5.41 27.14 -11.89
N TYR A 278 5.74 25.99 -12.47
CA TYR A 278 4.75 24.99 -12.90
C TYR A 278 4.85 23.72 -12.07
N LEU A 279 3.74 23.25 -11.51
CA LEU A 279 3.69 21.96 -10.81
C LEU A 279 3.25 20.87 -11.78
N THR A 280 3.97 19.75 -11.79
CA THR A 280 3.68 18.60 -12.67
C THR A 280 2.42 17.85 -12.25
N ALA A 281 2.03 16.80 -12.99
CA ALA A 281 0.91 15.93 -12.63
C ALA A 281 1.15 15.17 -11.31
N GLU A 282 2.39 15.11 -10.85
CA GLU A 282 2.82 14.56 -9.55
C GLU A 282 2.81 15.62 -8.43
N GLY A 283 2.54 16.90 -8.77
CA GLY A 283 2.49 18.04 -7.84
C GLY A 283 3.84 18.70 -7.53
N SER A 284 4.95 18.10 -7.97
CA SER A 284 6.30 18.65 -7.79
C SER A 284 6.62 19.73 -8.82
N TYR A 285 7.45 20.73 -8.49
CA TYR A 285 7.79 21.77 -9.46
C TYR A 285 8.65 21.25 -10.61
N ALA A 286 8.32 21.67 -11.83
CA ALA A 286 9.09 21.42 -13.04
C ALA A 286 10.39 22.25 -13.03
N ARG A 287 11.51 21.63 -13.42
CA ARG A 287 12.83 22.27 -13.50
C ARG A 287 13.67 21.66 -14.62
N ASN A 288 14.56 22.47 -15.19
CA ASN A 288 15.40 22.14 -16.35
C ASN A 288 14.59 21.57 -17.54
N LYS A 289 13.41 22.10 -17.82
CA LYS A 289 12.53 21.60 -18.89
C LYS A 289 11.57 22.66 -19.43
N TRP A 290 11.08 22.42 -20.64
CA TRP A 290 9.96 23.13 -21.24
C TRP A 290 8.62 22.66 -20.68
N VAL A 291 7.66 23.58 -20.59
CA VAL A 291 6.23 23.37 -20.36
C VAL A 291 5.48 24.31 -21.30
N GLY A 292 4.94 23.77 -22.40
CA GLY A 292 4.51 24.58 -23.54
C GLY A 292 5.68 25.42 -24.06
N ASN A 293 5.42 26.69 -24.34
CA ASN A 293 6.42 27.64 -24.87
C ASN A 293 7.30 28.29 -23.78
N TYR A 294 7.24 27.82 -22.53
CA TYR A 294 7.95 28.40 -21.38
C TYR A 294 9.00 27.43 -20.85
N TYR A 295 10.18 27.94 -20.47
CA TYR A 295 11.26 27.12 -19.89
C TYR A 295 11.36 27.34 -18.38
N LEU A 296 11.42 26.25 -17.61
CA LEU A 296 11.65 26.26 -16.17
C LEU A 296 13.13 25.96 -15.88
N LYS A 297 13.77 26.83 -15.11
CA LYS A 297 15.21 26.76 -14.77
C LYS A 297 15.49 25.71 -13.70
N SER A 298 16.76 25.60 -13.28
CA SER A 298 17.20 24.59 -12.30
C SER A 298 16.60 24.76 -10.91
N ASP A 299 16.26 25.99 -10.54
CA ASP A 299 15.54 26.39 -9.32
C ASP A 299 14.00 26.33 -9.48
N GLY A 300 13.51 25.90 -10.64
CA GLY A 300 12.08 25.81 -10.95
C GLY A 300 11.42 27.11 -11.43
N LYS A 301 12.13 28.24 -11.43
CA LYS A 301 11.57 29.51 -11.91
C LYS A 301 11.41 29.51 -13.41
N MET A 302 10.32 30.11 -13.90
CA MET A 302 10.16 30.44 -15.31
C MET A 302 11.27 31.42 -15.74
N ALA A 303 11.90 31.12 -16.88
CA ALA A 303 12.91 31.98 -17.49
C ALA A 303 12.28 33.21 -18.16
N LYS A 304 13.00 34.34 -18.18
CA LYS A 304 12.59 35.61 -18.81
C LYS A 304 13.81 36.38 -19.34
N ASN A 305 13.72 36.96 -20.54
CA ASN A 305 14.76 37.75 -21.21
C ASN A 305 16.14 37.07 -21.30
N GLU A 306 16.19 35.75 -21.35
CA GLU A 306 17.44 34.99 -21.20
C GLU A 306 17.57 33.83 -22.19
N TRP A 307 18.81 33.41 -22.44
CA TRP A 307 19.12 32.22 -23.24
C TRP A 307 19.04 30.96 -22.38
N VAL A 308 18.22 30.00 -22.80
CA VAL A 308 17.87 28.79 -22.05
C VAL A 308 18.35 27.52 -22.73
N ASP A 309 18.19 26.37 -22.05
CA ASP A 309 18.48 25.03 -22.57
C ASP A 309 19.87 24.92 -23.25
N GLY A 310 20.91 25.28 -22.51
CA GLY A 310 22.30 25.26 -23.00
C GLY A 310 22.62 26.34 -24.04
N GLY A 311 21.83 27.41 -24.12
CA GLY A 311 22.03 28.53 -25.05
C GLY A 311 21.43 28.32 -26.44
N ARG A 312 20.55 27.32 -26.61
CA ARG A 312 19.92 27.01 -27.90
C ARG A 312 18.74 27.92 -28.25
N TYR A 313 18.00 28.37 -27.24
CA TYR A 313 16.75 29.11 -27.41
C TYR A 313 16.75 30.37 -26.54
N TYR A 314 16.02 31.40 -26.96
CA TYR A 314 15.83 32.64 -26.21
C TYR A 314 14.36 32.79 -25.81
N VAL A 315 14.10 33.25 -24.58
CA VAL A 315 12.74 33.56 -24.10
C VAL A 315 12.57 35.07 -23.88
N GLY A 316 11.39 35.59 -24.21
CA GLY A 316 11.05 37.00 -24.09
C GLY A 316 10.82 37.47 -22.64
N ASP A 317 10.35 38.71 -22.48
CA ASP A 317 10.00 39.27 -21.16
C ASP A 317 8.79 38.56 -20.55
N ASP A 318 7.86 38.11 -21.38
CA ASP A 318 6.76 37.22 -21.03
C ASP A 318 7.21 35.81 -20.61
N GLY A 319 8.44 35.41 -20.96
CA GLY A 319 8.99 34.07 -20.79
C GLY A 319 8.66 33.10 -21.93
N VAL A 320 8.02 33.59 -23.01
CA VAL A 320 7.67 32.80 -24.19
C VAL A 320 8.89 32.63 -25.09
N TRP A 321 9.11 31.42 -25.58
CA TRP A 321 10.13 31.12 -26.58
C TRP A 321 9.96 31.99 -27.85
N GLN A 322 11.03 32.69 -28.21
CA GLN A 322 11.11 33.47 -29.45
C GLN A 322 11.84 32.65 -30.53
N PRO A 323 11.14 32.19 -31.59
CA PRO A 323 11.80 31.52 -32.71
C PRO A 323 12.68 32.53 -33.46
N LYS A 324 13.94 32.14 -33.71
CA LYS A 324 14.91 33.01 -34.38
C LYS A 324 14.50 33.23 -35.85
N PRO A 325 14.40 34.48 -36.34
CA PRO A 325 14.11 34.72 -37.74
C PRO A 325 15.18 34.09 -38.63
N ALA A 326 14.74 33.46 -39.74
CA ALA A 326 15.62 32.69 -40.60
C ALA A 326 16.75 33.56 -41.20
N PRO A 327 17.99 33.04 -41.29
CA PRO A 327 19.08 33.77 -41.94
C PRO A 327 18.77 33.96 -43.42
N LYS A 328 18.65 35.21 -43.85
CA LYS A 328 18.50 35.58 -45.28
C LYS A 328 19.73 35.04 -46.05
N PRO A 329 19.56 34.38 -47.20
CA PRO A 329 20.67 33.70 -47.89
C PRO A 329 21.79 34.68 -48.25
N ALA A 330 23.04 34.26 -48.03
CA ALA A 330 24.22 35.07 -48.28
C ALA A 330 24.45 35.27 -49.79
N PRO A 331 24.89 36.47 -50.23
CA PRO A 331 25.17 36.73 -51.64
C PRO A 331 26.37 35.93 -52.13
N LYS A 332 26.31 35.48 -53.39
CA LYS A 332 27.38 34.74 -54.08
C LYS A 332 28.53 35.70 -54.41
N PRO A 333 29.81 35.28 -54.36
CA PRO A 333 30.95 36.14 -54.76
C PRO A 333 30.82 36.61 -56.22
N ALA A 334 31.28 37.83 -56.49
CA ALA A 334 31.07 38.51 -57.76
C ALA A 334 32.22 38.31 -58.77
N GLU A 335 31.86 38.24 -60.06
CA GLU A 335 32.79 38.46 -61.17
C GLU A 335 33.03 39.97 -61.39
N LYS A 336 34.15 40.30 -62.03
CA LYS A 336 34.61 41.68 -62.32
C LYS A 336 34.52 41.96 -63.85
N PRO A 337 34.59 43.21 -64.33
CA PRO A 337 33.38 43.81 -64.90
C PRO A 337 33.55 44.34 -66.33
N LYS A 338 32.44 44.75 -66.96
CA LYS A 338 32.43 45.72 -68.06
C LYS A 338 31.35 46.80 -67.83
N THR A 339 31.78 48.04 -67.71
CA THR A 339 31.00 49.29 -67.93
C THR A 339 30.66 49.45 -69.42
N PRO A 340 29.72 50.32 -69.86
CA PRO A 340 29.34 51.68 -69.37
C PRO A 340 27.83 51.84 -69.04
N ALA A 341 27.26 52.98 -68.61
CA ALA A 341 27.71 54.18 -67.86
C ALA A 341 26.46 55.07 -67.52
N GLN A 342 26.70 56.22 -66.87
CA GLN A 342 25.84 57.41 -66.71
C GLN A 342 24.88 57.57 -65.49
N LYS A 343 24.85 58.83 -65.04
CA LYS A 343 24.10 59.55 -63.98
C LYS A 343 24.38 61.06 -64.30
N PRO A 344 23.55 62.09 -64.03
CA PRO A 344 22.74 62.40 -62.83
C PRO A 344 21.22 62.57 -63.18
N ALA A 345 20.27 63.03 -62.35
CA ALA A 345 20.24 63.76 -61.07
C ALA A 345 19.10 63.19 -60.15
N GLU A 346 18.38 63.86 -59.23
CA GLU A 346 18.48 65.20 -58.63
C GLU A 346 18.22 65.18 -57.09
N LYS A 347 17.18 65.87 -56.56
CA LYS A 347 16.96 66.18 -55.13
C LYS A 347 15.44 66.20 -54.73
N PRO A 348 14.96 66.67 -53.54
CA PRO A 348 13.88 65.97 -52.82
C PRO A 348 12.64 66.85 -52.51
N LYS A 349 11.69 66.32 -51.73
CA LYS A 349 10.82 67.13 -50.83
C LYS A 349 10.08 66.31 -49.76
N THR A 350 9.98 66.88 -48.57
CA THR A 350 9.03 66.50 -47.50
C THR A 350 8.51 67.80 -46.87
N PRO A 351 7.19 68.03 -46.72
CA PRO A 351 6.65 69.19 -46.02
C PRO A 351 6.54 68.96 -44.50
N ALA A 352 6.39 70.03 -43.72
CA ALA A 352 6.25 70.00 -42.26
C ALA A 352 5.18 70.99 -41.77
N GLN A 353 4.63 70.81 -40.56
CA GLN A 353 3.80 71.81 -39.86
C GLN A 353 3.80 71.61 -38.32
N LYS A 354 3.46 72.69 -37.58
CA LYS A 354 3.53 72.93 -36.11
C LYS A 354 2.78 74.27 -35.83
N PRO A 355 2.49 74.77 -34.58
CA PRO A 355 2.77 74.34 -33.19
C PRO A 355 1.53 73.64 -32.55
N ALA A 356 1.09 73.72 -31.27
CA ALA A 356 1.40 74.45 -30.01
C ALA A 356 0.75 73.68 -28.79
N GLU A 357 0.79 74.01 -27.48
CA GLU A 357 1.55 75.01 -26.69
C GLU A 357 1.88 74.53 -25.23
N LYS A 358 1.41 75.23 -24.17
CA LYS A 358 1.89 75.19 -22.75
C LYS A 358 0.90 75.93 -21.81
N PRO A 359 1.14 76.16 -20.49
CA PRO A 359 2.11 75.59 -19.52
C PRO A 359 1.55 75.26 -18.09
N LYS A 360 2.34 74.56 -17.24
CA LYS A 360 2.78 75.00 -15.88
C LYS A 360 3.65 73.94 -15.15
N THR A 361 4.31 74.37 -14.06
CA THR A 361 5.28 73.64 -13.19
C THR A 361 5.01 74.03 -11.72
N PRO A 362 5.48 73.31 -10.66
CA PRO A 362 6.91 73.25 -10.28
C PRO A 362 7.38 71.89 -9.68
N ALA A 363 8.62 71.86 -9.18
CA ALA A 363 9.26 70.72 -8.48
C ALA A 363 9.90 71.18 -7.14
N PRO A 364 10.42 70.25 -6.32
CA PRO A 364 11.63 70.54 -5.55
C PRO A 364 12.75 69.48 -5.67
N LYS A 365 13.93 69.88 -5.18
CA LYS A 365 15.26 69.19 -5.22
C LYS A 365 15.32 67.86 -4.44
N PRO A 366 16.43 67.10 -4.62
CA PRO A 366 17.42 67.09 -3.53
C PRO A 366 18.85 67.49 -3.92
N ALA A 367 19.58 68.03 -2.93
CA ALA A 367 21.03 67.91 -2.76
C ALA A 367 21.26 67.01 -1.52
N GLU A 368 22.45 66.55 -1.11
CA GLU A 368 23.84 66.91 -1.44
C GLU A 368 24.77 65.69 -1.28
N LYS A 369 26.10 65.82 -1.41
CA LYS A 369 27.06 64.69 -1.43
C LYS A 369 28.42 64.99 -0.78
N PRO A 370 28.87 64.14 0.16
CA PRO A 370 30.26 63.64 0.20
C PRO A 370 30.33 62.12 0.51
N LYS A 371 31.41 61.36 0.28
CA LYS A 371 32.70 61.53 -0.44
C LYS A 371 33.20 60.12 -0.88
N THR A 372 34.13 60.07 -1.85
CA THR A 372 34.78 58.87 -2.44
C THR A 372 36.06 58.46 -1.67
N PRO A 373 36.83 57.37 -1.99
CA PRO A 373 36.87 56.59 -3.25
C PRO A 373 36.90 55.04 -3.14
N ALA A 374 36.82 54.38 -4.31
CA ALA A 374 37.23 52.98 -4.54
C ALA A 374 38.16 52.91 -5.77
N PRO A 375 39.18 52.01 -5.82
CA PRO A 375 40.12 51.93 -6.95
C PRO A 375 39.55 51.33 -8.25
N LYS A 376 40.29 51.55 -9.34
CA LYS A 376 39.92 51.27 -10.74
C LYS A 376 40.41 49.87 -11.19
N PRO A 377 39.61 49.08 -11.94
CA PRO A 377 40.10 47.84 -12.57
C PRO A 377 41.12 48.13 -13.69
N ALA A 378 42.14 47.27 -13.80
CA ALA A 378 43.15 47.32 -14.86
C ALA A 378 42.84 46.36 -16.02
N GLU A 379 43.57 46.50 -17.13
CA GLU A 379 43.29 45.85 -18.41
C GLU A 379 43.66 44.37 -18.50
N LYS A 380 43.18 43.70 -19.56
CA LYS A 380 43.35 42.26 -19.82
C LYS A 380 44.01 42.02 -21.20
N PRO A 381 45.23 41.46 -21.26
CA PRO A 381 45.87 41.05 -22.52
C PRO A 381 45.14 39.89 -23.21
N LYS A 382 45.38 39.74 -24.53
CA LYS A 382 44.92 38.62 -25.38
C LYS A 382 46.11 37.87 -25.98
N THR A 383 46.04 36.55 -26.05
CA THR A 383 46.81 35.71 -27.00
C THR A 383 46.10 34.34 -27.20
N PRO A 384 46.39 33.56 -28.27
CA PRO A 384 45.36 32.78 -28.97
C PRO A 384 45.37 31.25 -28.72
N ALA A 385 44.42 30.55 -29.36
CA ALA A 385 44.26 29.09 -29.35
C ALA A 385 44.74 28.42 -30.66
N PRO A 386 45.25 27.17 -30.61
CA PRO A 386 45.62 26.38 -31.79
C PRO A 386 44.48 25.45 -32.30
N LYS A 387 44.65 24.93 -33.53
CA LYS A 387 43.78 23.90 -34.16
C LYS A 387 44.55 22.55 -34.34
N PRO A 388 43.90 21.43 -34.74
CA PRO A 388 44.40 20.08 -34.45
C PRO A 388 45.03 19.30 -35.62
N ALA A 389 45.74 18.24 -35.24
CA ALA A 389 46.11 17.01 -35.98
C ALA A 389 46.37 15.92 -34.91
N GLU A 390 46.48 14.60 -35.16
CA GLU A 390 45.79 13.65 -36.05
C GLU A 390 45.98 12.25 -35.40
N LYS A 391 45.84 11.10 -36.08
CA LYS A 391 45.60 9.79 -35.42
C LYS A 391 46.36 8.57 -36.00
N PRO A 392 47.10 7.82 -35.16
CA PRO A 392 47.46 6.41 -35.40
C PRO A 392 46.50 5.40 -34.73
N LYS A 393 46.76 4.08 -34.91
CA LYS A 393 45.87 2.97 -34.51
C LYS A 393 46.49 2.02 -33.44
N THR A 394 45.59 1.26 -32.80
CA THR A 394 45.68 -0.05 -32.08
C THR A 394 46.95 -0.92 -32.27
N PRO A 395 47.35 -1.78 -31.30
CA PRO A 395 46.46 -2.76 -30.62
C PRO A 395 46.62 -2.94 -29.10
N ALA A 396 45.94 -3.94 -28.53
CA ALA A 396 45.81 -4.21 -27.09
C ALA A 396 46.24 -5.65 -26.71
N PRO A 397 46.70 -5.88 -25.47
CA PRO A 397 46.89 -7.22 -24.88
C PRO A 397 45.82 -7.59 -23.83
N LYS A 398 45.70 -8.89 -23.55
CA LYS A 398 44.94 -9.51 -22.44
C LYS A 398 45.91 -10.31 -21.51
N PRO A 399 45.51 -11.07 -20.46
CA PRO A 399 46.16 -10.89 -19.16
C PRO A 399 46.88 -12.13 -18.61
N ALA A 400 47.77 -11.88 -17.65
CA ALA A 400 48.35 -12.83 -16.70
C ALA A 400 48.82 -12.01 -15.47
N GLU A 401 49.05 -12.50 -14.26
CA GLU A 401 48.54 -13.59 -13.40
C GLU A 401 49.22 -13.32 -12.02
N LYS A 402 49.31 -14.26 -11.07
CA LYS A 402 49.51 -13.92 -9.63
C LYS A 402 50.44 -14.84 -8.82
N PRO A 403 51.48 -14.28 -8.16
CA PRO A 403 52.02 -14.76 -6.87
C PRO A 403 51.56 -13.83 -5.72
N LYS A 404 51.09 -14.26 -4.54
CA LYS A 404 51.62 -15.19 -3.51
C LYS A 404 52.88 -14.66 -2.80
N THR A 405 52.70 -14.29 -1.52
CA THR A 405 53.75 -14.06 -0.50
C THR A 405 54.01 -15.34 0.32
N PRO A 406 55.15 -15.41 1.02
CA PRO A 406 55.08 -15.41 2.50
C PRO A 406 56.16 -14.50 3.17
N ALA A 407 56.31 -14.60 4.50
CA ALA A 407 57.23 -13.82 5.37
C ALA A 407 58.65 -14.48 5.45
N SER A 408 59.64 -14.07 6.26
CA SER A 408 59.71 -13.25 7.51
C SER A 408 61.12 -12.66 7.79
N LYS A 409 61.28 -11.94 8.93
CA LYS A 409 62.50 -11.29 9.50
C LYS A 409 62.84 -11.97 10.85
N PRO A 410 64.12 -12.23 11.27
CA PRO A 410 65.15 -11.28 11.80
C PRO A 410 66.58 -11.52 11.19
N THR A 411 67.73 -10.94 11.60
CA THR A 411 68.18 -10.42 12.92
C THR A 411 69.16 -9.19 12.81
N GLU A 412 70.24 -9.08 13.61
CA GLU A 412 70.69 -7.82 14.25
C GLU A 412 72.17 -7.39 13.99
N LYS A 413 72.44 -6.09 14.20
CA LYS A 413 73.62 -5.48 14.89
C LYS A 413 74.88 -4.99 14.13
N ALA A 414 75.29 -3.76 14.51
CA ALA A 414 76.63 -3.13 14.42
C ALA A 414 77.19 -2.82 12.99
N LYS A 415 78.19 -1.92 12.82
CA LYS A 415 78.95 -1.09 13.78
C LYS A 415 79.23 0.31 13.20
N GLU A 416 79.50 1.28 14.07
CA GLU A 416 79.92 2.65 13.73
C GLU A 416 81.44 2.76 13.53
N THR A 417 81.88 3.40 12.44
CA THR A 417 83.22 4.00 12.29
C THR A 417 83.17 5.23 11.37
N THR A 418 83.97 6.24 11.68
CA THR A 418 84.18 7.44 10.85
C THR A 418 85.67 7.61 10.56
N PRO A 419 86.09 7.86 9.31
CA PRO A 419 87.32 8.57 9.01
C PRO A 419 87.01 9.97 8.42
N LYS A 420 87.94 10.91 8.61
CA LYS A 420 87.79 12.30 8.16
C LYS A 420 88.33 12.53 6.74
N GLN A 421 87.60 13.38 6.01
CA GLN A 421 88.14 14.45 5.15
C GLN A 421 89.10 14.09 4.01
N ASP A 422 88.59 14.23 2.79
CA ASP A 422 89.35 14.80 1.67
C ASP A 422 88.50 15.89 0.97
N LYS A 423 89.16 16.87 0.32
CA LYS A 423 88.55 18.01 -0.39
C LYS A 423 88.83 17.97 -1.90
N SER A 424 88.48 16.86 -2.53
CA SER A 424 88.26 16.80 -3.99
C SER A 424 86.77 17.00 -4.33
N GLN A 425 86.45 17.44 -5.55
CA GLN A 425 85.10 17.91 -5.93
C GLN A 425 84.06 16.78 -6.03
N SER A 426 83.53 16.32 -4.89
CA SER A 426 82.37 15.43 -4.88
C SER A 426 81.13 16.17 -5.38
N LYS A 427 80.59 15.70 -6.51
CA LYS A 427 79.40 16.25 -7.18
C LYS A 427 78.17 15.94 -6.33
N VAL A 428 77.83 16.86 -5.41
CA VAL A 428 76.83 16.67 -4.34
C VAL A 428 75.51 16.12 -4.89
N GLN A 429 75.28 14.82 -4.68
CA GLN A 429 74.03 14.17 -5.04
C GLN A 429 72.95 14.53 -4.02
N SER A 430 71.83 15.06 -4.51
CA SER A 430 70.69 15.44 -3.68
C SER A 430 70.03 14.21 -3.04
N GLY A 431 69.85 14.21 -1.72
CA GLY A 431 69.49 13.01 -0.98
C GLY A 431 68.91 13.26 0.42
N TRP A 432 68.44 12.19 1.05
CA TRP A 432 67.89 12.20 2.41
C TRP A 432 68.99 12.10 3.47
N VAL A 433 68.94 13.01 4.45
CA VAL A 433 69.74 12.95 5.68
C VAL A 433 68.76 12.93 6.85
N GLY A 434 68.48 11.75 7.37
CA GLY A 434 67.43 11.52 8.36
C GLY A 434 66.04 11.87 7.80
N ASN A 435 65.31 12.74 8.49
CA ASN A 435 63.99 13.24 8.03
C ASN A 435 64.08 14.47 7.10
N TYR A 436 65.29 14.96 6.75
CA TYR A 436 65.50 16.16 5.95
C TYR A 436 66.06 15.82 4.56
N TYR A 437 65.77 16.63 3.54
CA TYR A 437 66.33 16.47 2.20
C TYR A 437 67.32 17.60 1.88
N LEU A 438 68.50 17.24 1.38
CA LEU A 438 69.50 18.18 0.87
C LEU A 438 69.45 18.21 -0.66
N LYS A 439 69.41 19.41 -1.23
CA LYS A 439 69.45 19.65 -2.68
C LYS A 439 70.91 19.65 -3.18
N SER A 440 71.10 19.64 -4.49
CA SER A 440 72.42 19.58 -5.14
C SER A 440 73.30 20.82 -4.89
N ASP A 441 72.72 21.91 -4.38
CA ASP A 441 73.43 23.10 -3.90
C ASP A 441 73.80 23.02 -2.40
N GLY A 442 73.65 21.84 -1.79
CA GLY A 442 73.88 21.57 -0.37
C GLY A 442 72.80 22.11 0.58
N LYS A 443 71.81 22.88 0.09
CA LYS A 443 70.81 23.51 0.96
C LYS A 443 69.68 22.54 1.31
N ARG A 444 69.13 22.70 2.52
CA ARG A 444 67.96 21.96 2.99
C ARG A 444 66.71 22.42 2.23
N ALA A 445 65.95 21.46 1.69
CA ALA A 445 64.67 21.73 1.05
C ALA A 445 63.60 22.16 2.08
N LYS A 446 62.64 23.01 1.68
CA LYS A 446 61.55 23.54 2.52
C LYS A 446 60.31 23.88 1.69
N ASN A 447 59.11 23.52 2.18
CA ASN A 447 57.82 23.78 1.52
C ASN A 447 57.79 23.36 0.03
N GLU A 448 58.46 22.26 -0.31
CA GLU A 448 58.64 21.83 -1.69
C GLU A 448 58.60 20.29 -1.81
N TRP A 449 58.29 19.81 -3.02
CA TRP A 449 58.42 18.40 -3.35
C TRP A 449 59.86 18.05 -3.66
N VAL A 450 60.30 16.90 -3.17
CA VAL A 450 61.68 16.42 -3.28
C VAL A 450 61.72 14.98 -3.80
N ASP A 451 62.93 14.51 -4.14
CA ASP A 451 63.19 13.10 -4.45
C ASP A 451 62.27 12.54 -5.56
N GLY A 452 62.37 13.15 -6.75
CA GLY A 452 61.54 12.83 -7.91
C GLY A 452 60.07 13.24 -7.77
N GLY A 453 59.76 14.19 -6.88
CA GLY A 453 58.40 14.64 -6.59
C GLY A 453 57.60 13.66 -5.72
N ARG A 454 58.24 12.68 -5.08
CA ARG A 454 57.57 11.58 -4.36
C ARG A 454 57.19 11.93 -2.92
N TYR A 455 57.93 12.84 -2.30
CA TYR A 455 57.81 13.24 -0.90
C TYR A 455 57.71 14.76 -0.80
N TYR A 456 56.98 15.25 0.21
CA TYR A 456 56.89 16.68 0.52
C TYR A 456 57.62 16.99 1.83
N VAL A 457 58.27 18.16 1.90
CA VAL A 457 58.89 18.67 3.12
C VAL A 457 58.25 19.98 3.59
N ASP A 458 58.06 20.11 4.90
CA ASP A 458 57.40 21.26 5.54
C ASP A 458 58.27 22.54 5.57
N SER A 459 57.83 23.57 6.32
CA SER A 459 58.57 24.82 6.51
C SER A 459 59.88 24.65 7.29
N ASP A 460 60.01 23.59 8.07
CA ASP A 460 61.25 23.19 8.72
C ASP A 460 62.11 22.31 7.80
N GLY A 461 61.58 21.84 6.68
CA GLY A 461 62.23 20.91 5.77
C GLY A 461 62.15 19.44 6.21
N LYS A 462 61.29 19.12 7.17
CA LYS A 462 61.05 17.75 7.65
C LYS A 462 60.09 17.05 6.68
N LYS A 463 60.33 15.75 6.42
CA LYS A 463 59.43 14.88 5.65
C LYS A 463 58.06 14.77 6.32
N VAL A 464 57.02 15.26 5.64
CA VAL A 464 55.62 15.13 6.09
C VAL A 464 55.17 13.68 5.98
N LYS A 465 54.40 13.19 6.96
CA LYS A 465 53.94 11.79 7.07
C LYS A 465 52.52 11.74 7.65
N SER A 466 51.71 10.82 7.13
CA SER A 466 50.32 10.54 7.56
C SER A 466 49.36 11.75 7.54
N ASP A 467 49.66 12.80 6.77
CA ASP A 467 48.98 14.10 6.83
C ASP A 467 48.68 14.70 5.44
N TRP A 468 47.75 15.65 5.40
CA TRP A 468 47.30 16.36 4.21
C TRP A 468 48.08 17.66 3.98
N ILE A 469 48.65 17.82 2.78
CA ILE A 469 49.20 19.11 2.33
C ILE A 469 48.35 19.71 1.21
N TYR A 470 48.39 21.03 1.09
CA TYR A 470 47.82 21.76 -0.05
C TYR A 470 48.96 22.41 -0.84
N ASP A 471 49.19 21.93 -2.06
CA ASP A 471 50.16 22.56 -2.95
C ASP A 471 49.49 23.72 -3.71
N LYS A 472 49.98 24.93 -3.45
CA LYS A 472 49.52 26.17 -4.08
C LYS A 472 49.83 26.22 -5.58
N ASN A 473 50.90 25.57 -6.04
CA ASN A 473 51.32 25.55 -7.45
C ASN A 473 50.43 24.63 -8.28
N TYR A 474 49.97 23.51 -7.70
CA TYR A 474 49.05 22.57 -8.35
C TYR A 474 47.58 22.79 -7.99
N GLY A 475 47.27 23.75 -7.11
CA GLY A 475 45.91 24.09 -6.69
C GLY A 475 45.15 22.94 -6.02
N SER A 476 45.85 22.00 -5.38
CA SER A 476 45.27 20.70 -4.99
C SER A 476 45.80 20.17 -3.67
N TYR A 477 44.98 19.33 -3.05
CA TYR A 477 45.33 18.58 -1.84
C TYR A 477 45.99 17.25 -2.21
N TYR A 478 46.99 16.87 -1.42
CA TYR A 478 47.69 15.60 -1.48
C TYR A 478 47.77 15.02 -0.06
N TYR A 479 47.78 13.70 0.07
CA TYR A 479 47.97 13.02 1.35
C TYR A 479 49.30 12.27 1.35
N LEU A 480 50.15 12.48 2.36
CA LEU A 480 51.39 11.74 2.55
C LEU A 480 51.12 10.52 3.43
N THR A 481 51.62 9.35 3.06
CA THR A 481 51.48 8.11 3.84
C THR A 481 52.41 8.10 5.06
N ALA A 482 52.40 7.04 5.88
CA ALA A 482 53.29 6.90 7.04
C ALA A 482 54.78 6.87 6.64
N GLU A 483 55.08 6.39 5.44
CA GLU A 483 56.40 6.39 4.81
C GLU A 483 56.80 7.79 4.29
N GLY A 484 55.83 8.71 4.18
CA GLY A 484 55.97 10.10 3.74
C GLY A 484 55.84 10.30 2.22
N SER A 485 55.60 9.24 1.45
CA SER A 485 55.31 9.30 0.02
C SER A 485 53.85 9.70 -0.23
N TYR A 486 53.53 10.39 -1.33
CA TYR A 486 52.13 10.72 -1.63
C TYR A 486 51.28 9.47 -1.95
N ALA A 487 50.05 9.45 -1.42
CA ALA A 487 49.05 8.45 -1.72
C ALA A 487 48.45 8.67 -3.12
N ARG A 488 48.22 7.58 -3.87
CA ARG A 488 47.65 7.61 -5.22
C ARG A 488 46.80 6.38 -5.50
N ASN A 489 45.81 6.51 -6.38
CA ASN A 489 44.82 5.49 -6.75
C ASN A 489 44.08 4.85 -5.56
N LYS A 490 43.86 5.58 -4.45
CA LYS A 490 43.29 5.03 -3.22
C LYS A 490 42.43 6.02 -2.45
N TRP A 491 41.54 5.47 -1.63
CA TRP A 491 40.80 6.20 -0.60
C TRP A 491 41.69 6.52 0.62
N VAL A 492 41.46 7.69 1.21
CA VAL A 492 41.95 8.14 2.52
C VAL A 492 40.77 8.78 3.23
N GLY A 493 40.19 8.05 4.21
CA GLY A 493 38.88 8.41 4.76
C GLY A 493 37.81 8.42 3.67
N ASN A 494 37.05 9.52 3.58
CA ASN A 494 36.03 9.72 2.54
C ASN A 494 36.54 10.44 1.28
N TYR A 495 37.86 10.61 1.10
CA TYR A 495 38.47 11.32 -0.03
C TYR A 495 39.27 10.36 -0.92
N TYR A 496 39.25 10.56 -2.25
CA TYR A 496 40.02 9.74 -3.20
C TYR A 496 41.22 10.51 -3.76
N LEU A 497 42.39 9.87 -3.74
CA LEU A 497 43.61 10.39 -4.37
C LEU A 497 43.80 9.70 -5.73
N LYS A 498 43.96 10.49 -6.79
CA LYS A 498 44.08 10.03 -8.19
C LYS A 498 45.50 9.49 -8.48
N SER A 499 45.74 9.08 -9.73
CA SER A 499 47.02 8.49 -10.16
C SER A 499 48.22 9.44 -10.03
N ASP A 500 47.97 10.74 -10.17
CA ASP A 500 48.94 11.84 -9.98
C ASP A 500 49.02 12.34 -8.53
N GLY A 501 48.37 11.64 -7.59
CA GLY A 501 48.35 11.98 -6.16
C GLY A 501 47.39 13.10 -5.75
N LYS A 502 46.73 13.78 -6.70
CA LYS A 502 45.79 14.86 -6.39
C LYS A 502 44.47 14.32 -5.84
N MET A 503 43.90 15.03 -4.88
CA MET A 503 42.55 14.77 -4.39
C MET A 503 41.52 15.04 -5.50
N ALA A 504 40.62 14.07 -5.73
CA ALA A 504 39.55 14.17 -6.70
C ALA A 504 38.43 15.13 -6.24
N LYS A 505 37.76 15.80 -7.20
CA LYS A 505 36.63 16.72 -6.97
C LYS A 505 35.65 16.75 -8.15
N ASN A 506 34.35 16.74 -7.88
CA ASN A 506 33.26 16.77 -8.87
C ASN A 506 33.40 15.71 -9.99
N GLU A 507 33.91 14.52 -9.67
CA GLU A 507 34.26 13.52 -10.68
C GLU A 507 33.95 12.09 -10.21
N TRP A 508 33.85 11.17 -11.18
CA TRP A 508 33.72 9.74 -10.94
C TRP A 508 35.10 9.11 -10.72
N VAL A 509 35.27 8.35 -9.64
CA VAL A 509 36.54 7.75 -9.22
C VAL A 509 36.43 6.22 -9.09
N ASP A 510 37.57 5.56 -8.86
CA ASP A 510 37.65 4.15 -8.46
C ASP A 510 36.85 3.21 -9.40
N GLY A 511 37.28 3.17 -10.67
CA GLY A 511 36.61 2.43 -11.74
C GLY A 511 35.30 3.08 -12.25
N GLY A 512 35.01 4.31 -11.85
CA GLY A 512 33.74 4.98 -12.15
C GLY A 512 32.58 4.50 -11.27
N ARG A 513 32.90 3.89 -10.12
CA ARG A 513 31.95 3.30 -9.17
C ARG A 513 31.48 4.27 -8.10
N TYR A 514 32.22 5.33 -7.81
CA TYR A 514 31.90 6.30 -6.76
C TYR A 514 32.05 7.74 -7.28
N TYR A 515 31.26 8.67 -6.76
CA TYR A 515 31.33 10.10 -7.12
C TYR A 515 31.84 10.93 -5.95
N VAL A 516 32.66 11.96 -6.21
CA VAL A 516 33.17 12.87 -5.17
C VAL A 516 32.72 14.32 -5.32
N GLU A 517 32.51 14.94 -4.17
CA GLU A 517 32.06 16.31 -3.89
C GLU A 517 32.86 17.41 -4.60
N SER A 518 32.36 18.64 -4.57
CA SER A 518 33.16 19.85 -4.84
C SER A 518 34.22 20.10 -3.75
N ASP A 519 33.98 19.58 -2.55
CA ASP A 519 34.93 19.49 -1.45
C ASP A 519 35.82 18.23 -1.50
N GLY A 520 35.53 17.28 -2.40
CA GLY A 520 36.22 16.00 -2.59
C GLY A 520 35.72 14.83 -1.74
N LYS A 521 34.68 15.00 -0.90
CA LYS A 521 34.11 13.90 -0.12
C LYS A 521 33.30 12.94 -1.01
N MET A 522 33.31 11.65 -0.70
CA MET A 522 32.44 10.67 -1.37
C MET A 522 30.95 10.98 -1.15
N ALA A 523 30.19 11.08 -2.24
CA ALA A 523 28.75 11.18 -2.19
C ALA A 523 28.11 9.85 -1.76
N ARG A 524 27.04 9.93 -0.97
CA ARG A 524 26.19 8.80 -0.54
C ARG A 524 24.73 9.20 -0.57
N ASP A 525 23.86 8.23 -0.87
CA ASP A 525 22.39 8.29 -0.81
C ASP A 525 21.76 9.50 -1.53
N LYS A 526 22.25 9.80 -2.75
CA LYS A 526 21.77 10.97 -3.51
C LYS A 526 22.00 10.89 -5.01
N TRP A 527 21.27 11.76 -5.71
CA TRP A 527 21.49 12.05 -7.13
C TRP A 527 22.71 12.97 -7.30
N VAL A 528 23.63 12.56 -8.17
CA VAL A 528 24.89 13.24 -8.48
C VAL A 528 24.98 13.57 -9.97
N ASP A 529 26.08 14.22 -10.40
CA ASP A 529 26.41 14.39 -11.81
C ASP A 529 25.28 15.03 -12.64
N GLY A 530 24.79 16.18 -12.16
CA GLY A 530 23.65 16.91 -12.75
C GLY A 530 22.30 16.22 -12.58
N GLY A 531 22.18 15.26 -11.67
CA GLY A 531 20.99 14.42 -11.50
C GLY A 531 20.90 13.27 -12.51
N ARG A 532 21.99 12.96 -13.23
CA ARG A 532 22.00 11.91 -14.26
C ARG A 532 22.11 10.51 -13.68
N HIS A 533 22.65 10.38 -12.46
CA HIS A 533 23.02 9.13 -11.80
C HIS A 533 22.71 9.19 -10.30
N TYR A 534 22.38 8.04 -9.70
CA TYR A 534 22.20 7.89 -8.25
C TYR A 534 23.42 7.18 -7.65
N VAL A 535 23.82 7.56 -6.44
CA VAL A 535 24.75 6.78 -5.60
C VAL A 535 24.03 6.31 -4.34
N GLY A 536 24.20 5.04 -4.01
CA GLY A 536 23.56 4.39 -2.87
C GLY A 536 24.13 4.85 -1.52
N TYR A 537 23.62 4.27 -0.44
CA TYR A 537 24.08 4.54 0.94
C TYR A 537 25.57 4.21 1.15
N ASP A 538 26.11 3.22 0.43
CA ASP A 538 27.53 2.88 0.38
C ASP A 538 28.38 3.84 -0.47
N GLY A 539 27.74 4.70 -1.27
CA GLY A 539 28.35 5.59 -2.25
C GLY A 539 28.51 4.99 -3.65
N VAL A 540 28.10 3.74 -3.86
CA VAL A 540 28.25 3.04 -5.14
C VAL A 540 27.21 3.56 -6.14
N ARG A 541 27.68 3.81 -7.37
CA ARG A 541 26.88 4.17 -8.55
C ARG A 541 25.85 3.09 -8.85
N GLN A 542 24.59 3.45 -8.71
CA GLN A 542 23.49 2.58 -9.11
C GLN A 542 23.31 2.64 -10.64
N PRO A 543 23.03 1.50 -11.30
CA PRO A 543 22.74 1.47 -12.73
C PRO A 543 21.47 2.27 -13.04
N LYS A 544 21.43 2.91 -14.22
CA LYS A 544 20.27 3.68 -14.66
C LYS A 544 19.24 2.73 -15.28
N LEU A 545 18.20 2.39 -14.53
CA LEU A 545 17.29 1.29 -14.87
C LEU A 545 16.32 1.59 -16.03
N ASP A 546 16.29 0.66 -16.98
CA ASP A 546 15.25 0.52 -18.00
C ASP A 546 13.87 0.26 -17.38
N GLY A 547 12.82 0.90 -17.92
CA GLY A 547 11.42 0.69 -17.49
C GLY A 547 10.93 -0.77 -17.55
N LYS A 548 11.63 -1.65 -18.28
CA LYS A 548 11.35 -3.09 -18.34
C LYS A 548 11.48 -3.77 -16.98
N GLN A 549 12.47 -3.41 -16.15
CA GLN A 549 12.67 -4.06 -14.84
C GLN A 549 11.61 -3.64 -13.82
N TYR A 550 11.19 -2.37 -13.82
CA TYR A 550 10.08 -1.88 -13.01
C TYR A 550 8.75 -2.56 -13.37
N ASN A 551 8.46 -2.73 -14.67
CA ASN A 551 7.28 -3.44 -15.13
C ASN A 551 7.31 -4.94 -14.78
N ALA A 552 8.48 -5.59 -14.86
CA ALA A 552 8.66 -6.98 -14.45
C ALA A 552 8.40 -7.14 -12.94
N ALA A 553 9.04 -6.32 -12.10
CA ALA A 553 8.85 -6.36 -10.65
C ALA A 553 7.40 -6.06 -10.25
N LEU A 554 6.74 -5.10 -10.90
CA LEU A 554 5.33 -4.80 -10.66
C LEU A 554 4.42 -5.98 -11.02
N LYS A 555 4.69 -6.68 -12.13
CA LYS A 555 3.96 -7.91 -12.49
C LYS A 555 4.17 -9.02 -11.46
N THR A 556 5.42 -9.30 -11.08
CA THR A 556 5.74 -10.28 -10.03
C THR A 556 5.07 -9.91 -8.69
N ALA A 557 5.04 -8.63 -8.34
CA ALA A 557 4.33 -8.14 -7.15
C ALA A 557 2.81 -8.33 -7.24
N GLN A 558 2.21 -8.14 -8.43
CA GLN A 558 0.79 -8.42 -8.68
C GLN A 558 0.49 -9.92 -8.53
N ASP A 559 1.34 -10.79 -9.04
CA ASP A 559 1.13 -12.24 -8.95
C ASP A 559 1.31 -12.76 -7.52
N TYR A 560 2.27 -12.23 -6.74
CA TYR A 560 2.33 -12.46 -5.28
C TYR A 560 1.16 -11.84 -4.51
N ASN A 561 0.52 -10.79 -5.03
CA ASN A 561 -0.68 -10.21 -4.44
C ASN A 561 -1.92 -11.11 -4.66
N ARG A 562 -2.00 -11.85 -5.78
CA ARG A 562 -3.08 -12.82 -6.04
C ARG A 562 -3.13 -13.95 -5.01
N ILE A 563 -2.00 -14.32 -4.41
CA ILE A 563 -1.89 -15.30 -3.32
C ILE A 563 -1.93 -14.66 -1.92
N HIS A 564 -2.40 -13.42 -1.83
CA HIS A 564 -2.73 -12.70 -0.60
C HIS A 564 -1.57 -12.57 0.39
N LEU A 565 -0.38 -12.23 -0.08
CA LEU A 565 0.77 -11.95 0.78
C LEU A 565 0.73 -10.53 1.38
N SER A 566 1.43 -10.33 2.51
CA SER A 566 1.60 -9.01 3.13
C SER A 566 2.56 -8.12 2.35
N LYS A 567 2.46 -6.80 2.54
CA LYS A 567 3.37 -5.82 1.92
C LYS A 567 4.84 -6.17 2.14
N LYS A 568 5.20 -6.58 3.37
CA LYS A 568 6.57 -6.96 3.71
C LYS A 568 6.99 -8.27 3.05
N ARG A 569 6.09 -9.25 2.97
CA ARG A 569 6.39 -10.55 2.36
C ARG A 569 6.53 -10.46 0.84
N ILE A 570 5.70 -9.67 0.16
CA ILE A 570 5.87 -9.38 -1.28
C ILE A 570 7.21 -8.68 -1.54
N TYR A 571 7.59 -7.70 -0.72
CA TYR A 571 8.90 -7.04 -0.83
C TYR A 571 10.06 -8.04 -0.69
N GLU A 572 10.06 -8.87 0.35
CA GLU A 572 11.10 -9.89 0.57
C GLU A 572 11.21 -10.89 -0.59
N MET A 573 10.07 -11.31 -1.16
CA MET A 573 10.07 -12.21 -2.32
C MET A 573 10.64 -11.53 -3.57
N LEU A 574 10.36 -10.24 -3.80
CA LEU A 574 10.98 -9.51 -4.93
C LEU A 574 12.51 -9.40 -4.79
N ILE A 575 13.03 -9.22 -3.57
CA ILE A 575 14.49 -9.27 -3.34
C ILE A 575 15.05 -10.68 -3.60
N TYR A 576 14.31 -11.73 -3.25
CA TYR A 576 14.69 -13.12 -3.51
C TYR A 576 14.72 -13.47 -5.01
N GLU A 577 13.77 -12.96 -5.80
CA GLU A 577 13.74 -13.06 -7.28
C GLU A 577 14.82 -12.17 -7.96
N GLY A 578 15.74 -11.56 -7.20
CA GLY A 578 16.87 -10.80 -7.72
C GLY A 578 16.57 -9.34 -8.09
N PHE A 579 15.38 -8.81 -7.79
CA PHE A 579 15.12 -7.38 -7.94
C PHE A 579 15.86 -6.58 -6.86
N ASN A 580 16.47 -5.46 -7.23
CA ASN A 580 17.10 -4.56 -6.26
C ASN A 580 16.05 -3.82 -5.39
N SER A 581 16.51 -3.28 -4.25
CA SER A 581 15.71 -2.54 -3.27
C SER A 581 14.75 -1.53 -3.89
N ASP A 582 15.26 -0.67 -4.78
CA ASP A 582 14.49 0.42 -5.37
C ASP A 582 13.42 -0.08 -6.35
N THR A 583 13.71 -1.19 -7.05
CA THR A 583 12.77 -1.82 -7.99
C THR A 583 11.66 -2.57 -7.24
N ALA A 584 12.01 -3.27 -6.16
CA ALA A 584 11.05 -3.91 -5.27
C ALA A 584 10.17 -2.87 -4.56
N GLN A 585 10.76 -1.77 -4.07
CA GLN A 585 10.02 -0.69 -3.42
C GLN A 585 9.14 0.10 -4.40
N TYR A 586 9.60 0.32 -5.64
CA TYR A 586 8.78 0.86 -6.73
C TYR A 586 7.56 -0.03 -6.99
N ALA A 587 7.76 -1.34 -7.16
CA ALA A 587 6.68 -2.28 -7.41
C ALA A 587 5.64 -2.27 -6.28
N ILE A 588 6.09 -2.32 -5.02
CA ILE A 588 5.24 -2.21 -3.83
C ILE A 588 4.44 -0.89 -3.77
N ASN A 589 5.02 0.22 -4.25
CA ASN A 589 4.35 1.52 -4.27
C ASN A 589 3.29 1.64 -5.39
N HIS A 590 3.53 0.99 -6.53
CA HIS A 590 2.62 1.02 -7.70
C HIS A 590 1.61 -0.13 -7.74
N LEU A 591 1.78 -1.15 -6.89
CA LEU A 591 0.87 -2.30 -6.77
C LEU A 591 -0.55 -1.92 -6.29
N GLN A 592 -0.69 -0.84 -5.50
CA GLN A 592 -1.98 -0.34 -4.96
C GLN A 592 -2.85 -1.41 -4.24
N ALA A 593 -2.25 -2.47 -3.70
CA ALA A 593 -2.98 -3.56 -3.06
C ALA A 593 -3.63 -3.17 -1.72
N ASP A 594 -4.84 -3.69 -1.49
CA ASP A 594 -5.43 -3.73 -0.16
C ASP A 594 -4.85 -4.90 0.67
N TYR A 595 -3.76 -4.62 1.37
CA TYR A 595 -3.11 -5.58 2.27
C TYR A 595 -4.02 -6.03 3.44
N LYS A 596 -5.08 -5.27 3.78
CA LYS A 596 -6.07 -5.67 4.79
C LYS A 596 -7.05 -6.71 4.22
N ALA A 597 -7.42 -6.58 2.95
CA ALA A 597 -8.15 -7.63 2.24
C ALA A 597 -7.31 -8.91 2.10
N ASN A 598 -6.00 -8.80 1.81
CA ASN A 598 -5.09 -9.95 1.80
C ASN A 598 -5.01 -10.64 3.17
N ALA A 599 -4.85 -9.87 4.25
CA ALA A 599 -4.81 -10.41 5.60
C ALA A 599 -6.10 -11.17 5.95
N LEU A 600 -7.26 -10.62 5.56
CA LEU A 600 -8.56 -11.29 5.70
C LEU A 600 -8.66 -12.57 4.86
N ALA A 601 -8.22 -12.57 3.60
CA ALA A 601 -8.25 -13.76 2.74
C ALA A 601 -7.37 -14.90 3.31
N LYS A 602 -6.19 -14.56 3.84
CA LYS A 602 -5.33 -15.49 4.59
C LYS A 602 -6.01 -16.03 5.86
N ALA A 603 -6.64 -15.15 6.65
CA ALA A 603 -7.39 -15.53 7.84
C ALA A 603 -8.52 -16.53 7.52
N ILE A 604 -9.26 -16.30 6.43
CA ILE A 604 -10.32 -17.20 5.93
C ILE A 604 -9.73 -18.54 5.49
N GLY A 605 -8.57 -18.55 4.83
CA GLY A 605 -7.85 -19.78 4.49
C GLY A 605 -7.48 -20.63 5.70
N TYR A 606 -6.89 -20.02 6.74
CA TYR A 606 -6.53 -20.72 7.98
C TYR A 606 -7.76 -21.21 8.76
N ARG A 607 -8.86 -20.44 8.76
CA ARG A 607 -10.14 -20.85 9.35
C ARG A 607 -10.74 -22.08 8.65
N LYS A 608 -10.66 -22.15 7.31
CA LYS A 608 -11.17 -23.27 6.50
C LYS A 608 -10.33 -24.54 6.61
N ASN A 609 -9.01 -24.42 6.56
CA ASN A 609 -8.13 -25.57 6.36
C ASN A 609 -7.64 -26.24 7.65
N SER A 610 -7.85 -25.62 8.83
CA SER A 610 -7.15 -26.05 10.05
C SER A 610 -7.91 -25.87 11.37
N ASN A 611 -9.18 -25.43 11.36
CA ASN A 611 -9.99 -25.20 12.57
C ASN A 611 -9.32 -24.32 13.66
N LEU A 612 -8.37 -23.46 13.28
CA LEU A 612 -7.58 -22.66 14.20
C LEU A 612 -8.41 -21.59 14.91
N SER A 613 -8.07 -21.32 16.19
CA SER A 613 -8.67 -20.23 16.96
C SER A 613 -8.28 -18.86 16.40
N GLU A 614 -9.04 -17.82 16.73
CA GLU A 614 -8.72 -16.44 16.33
C GLU A 614 -7.37 -15.96 16.89
N THR A 615 -7.00 -16.42 18.09
CA THR A 615 -5.68 -16.17 18.68
C THR A 615 -4.54 -16.87 17.92
N GLN A 616 -4.76 -18.09 17.43
CA GLN A 616 -3.81 -18.81 16.57
C GLN A 616 -3.69 -18.14 15.20
N ILE A 617 -4.82 -17.80 14.56
CA ILE A 617 -4.83 -17.12 13.24
C ILE A 617 -4.14 -15.76 13.34
N TYR A 618 -4.39 -14.97 14.39
CA TYR A 618 -3.70 -13.70 14.64
C TYR A 618 -2.17 -13.88 14.77
N HIS A 619 -1.75 -14.90 15.53
CA HIS A 619 -0.33 -15.24 15.67
C HIS A 619 0.31 -15.65 14.33
N TRP A 620 -0.40 -16.39 13.47
CA TRP A 620 0.11 -16.81 12.16
C TRP A 620 0.24 -15.61 11.19
N LEU A 621 -0.77 -14.74 11.14
CA LEU A 621 -0.77 -13.53 10.31
C LEU A 621 0.36 -12.57 10.70
N THR A 622 0.55 -12.35 12.00
CA THR A 622 1.59 -11.44 12.54
C THR A 622 2.97 -12.09 12.66
N SER A 623 3.09 -13.41 12.40
CA SER A 623 4.34 -14.15 12.61
C SER A 623 5.50 -13.60 11.75
N PRO A 624 6.67 -13.32 12.36
CA PRO A 624 7.90 -12.99 11.64
C PRO A 624 8.47 -14.09 10.73
N SER A 625 7.91 -15.30 10.71
CA SER A 625 8.34 -16.40 9.83
C SER A 625 7.32 -16.80 8.77
N ILE A 626 6.02 -16.50 8.96
CA ILE A 626 4.92 -16.96 8.09
C ILE A 626 4.52 -15.83 7.13
N ASP A 627 3.54 -15.01 7.52
CA ASP A 627 2.89 -14.04 6.63
C ASP A 627 3.35 -12.58 6.81
N LYS A 628 3.82 -12.18 7.99
CA LYS A 628 4.38 -10.83 8.27
C LYS A 628 3.42 -9.63 8.06
N PHE A 629 2.11 -9.81 8.24
CA PHE A 629 1.16 -8.67 8.28
C PHE A 629 1.42 -7.78 9.51
N THR A 630 1.05 -6.49 9.42
CA THR A 630 1.09 -5.62 10.60
C THR A 630 0.05 -6.03 11.64
N LYS A 631 0.19 -5.55 12.88
CA LYS A 631 -0.83 -5.80 13.93
C LYS A 631 -2.18 -5.20 13.54
N GLU A 632 -2.20 -4.08 12.83
CA GLU A 632 -3.41 -3.40 12.36
C GLU A 632 -4.08 -4.17 11.21
N GLU A 633 -3.29 -4.73 10.29
CA GLU A 633 -3.77 -5.61 9.21
C GLU A 633 -4.31 -6.92 9.76
N ALA A 634 -3.61 -7.56 10.71
CA ALA A 634 -4.05 -8.79 11.35
C ALA A 634 -5.25 -8.57 12.30
N ASN A 635 -5.30 -7.47 13.05
CA ASN A 635 -6.48 -7.13 13.85
C ASN A 635 -7.68 -6.83 12.96
N TYR A 636 -7.50 -6.12 11.84
CA TYR A 636 -8.56 -5.96 10.84
C TYR A 636 -8.98 -7.31 10.27
N ALA A 637 -8.04 -8.20 9.95
CA ALA A 637 -8.34 -9.52 9.43
C ALA A 637 -9.17 -10.36 10.41
N ILE A 638 -8.82 -10.41 11.70
CA ILE A 638 -9.63 -11.09 12.73
C ILE A 638 -11.00 -10.40 12.89
N GLN A 639 -11.03 -9.06 12.94
CA GLN A 639 -12.25 -8.24 13.01
C GLN A 639 -13.14 -8.37 11.74
N LYS A 640 -12.62 -8.87 10.62
CA LYS A 640 -13.42 -9.14 9.41
C LYS A 640 -13.62 -10.62 9.14
N LEU A 641 -12.84 -11.50 9.78
CA LEU A 641 -13.05 -12.93 9.83
C LEU A 641 -14.33 -13.26 10.60
N ASN A 642 -14.61 -12.49 11.66
CA ASN A 642 -15.89 -12.49 12.39
C ASN A 642 -16.24 -11.08 12.89
N LEU A 643 -17.03 -10.33 12.13
CA LEU A 643 -18.03 -9.37 12.64
C LEU A 643 -19.24 -9.41 11.68
N PRO A 644 -20.49 -9.22 12.16
CA PRO A 644 -20.97 -7.96 12.75
C PRO A 644 -20.59 -7.81 14.23
N SER A 645 -20.48 -6.56 14.69
CA SER A 645 -19.60 -6.19 15.81
C SER A 645 -19.94 -6.82 17.16
N GLU A 646 -18.96 -6.90 18.07
CA GLU A 646 -19.29 -6.75 19.49
C GLU A 646 -20.03 -5.39 19.66
N GLY A 647 -21.24 -5.43 20.23
CA GLY A 647 -22.22 -4.33 20.20
C GLY A 647 -23.26 -4.41 19.07
N SER A 648 -22.94 -5.09 17.97
CA SER A 648 -23.82 -5.39 16.83
C SER A 648 -23.98 -6.91 16.68
N TYR A 649 -24.45 -7.56 17.75
CA TYR A 649 -24.96 -8.93 17.66
C TYR A 649 -25.94 -9.06 16.47
N PRO A 650 -25.98 -10.22 15.80
CA PRO A 650 -27.04 -10.58 14.88
C PRO A 650 -28.35 -10.82 15.66
N ARG A 651 -28.92 -9.73 16.22
CA ARG A 651 -30.17 -9.73 16.97
C ARG A 651 -31.29 -10.23 16.05
N ASN A 652 -31.92 -11.34 16.45
CA ASN A 652 -32.92 -12.06 15.67
C ASN A 652 -32.39 -12.57 14.31
N LYS A 653 -31.14 -13.05 14.26
CA LYS A 653 -30.51 -13.57 13.03
C LYS A 653 -29.63 -14.80 13.28
N TRP A 654 -29.45 -15.56 12.22
CA TRP A 654 -28.59 -16.74 12.14
C TRP A 654 -27.11 -16.38 11.90
N VAL A 655 -26.21 -17.19 12.46
CA VAL A 655 -24.77 -17.23 12.18
C VAL A 655 -24.38 -18.69 11.95
N GLY A 656 -24.37 -19.10 10.69
CA GLY A 656 -24.33 -20.53 10.35
C GLY A 656 -25.48 -21.28 11.02
N ASP A 657 -25.17 -22.37 11.70
CA ASP A 657 -26.16 -23.19 12.41
C ASP A 657 -26.57 -22.63 13.79
N TYR A 658 -26.25 -21.38 14.16
CA TYR A 658 -26.51 -20.84 15.51
C TYR A 658 -27.35 -19.56 15.46
N TYR A 659 -28.39 -19.45 16.28
CA TYR A 659 -29.30 -18.29 16.30
C TYR A 659 -29.09 -17.37 17.51
N TYR A 660 -28.99 -16.07 17.27
CA TYR A 660 -28.78 -15.07 18.32
C TYR A 660 -30.05 -14.24 18.55
N LYS A 661 -30.49 -14.18 19.82
CA LYS A 661 -31.74 -13.54 20.23
C LYS A 661 -31.62 -12.02 20.26
N SER A 662 -32.74 -11.33 20.46
CA SER A 662 -32.82 -9.87 20.53
C SER A 662 -31.93 -9.24 21.60
N ASP A 663 -31.57 -9.99 22.65
CA ASP A 663 -30.66 -9.57 23.73
C ASP A 663 -29.18 -9.89 23.43
N GLY A 664 -28.87 -10.48 22.27
CA GLY A 664 -27.52 -10.89 21.88
C GLY A 664 -27.08 -12.26 22.40
N LYS A 665 -27.89 -12.96 23.21
CA LYS A 665 -27.54 -14.30 23.69
C LYS A 665 -27.86 -15.38 22.65
N LEU A 666 -27.06 -16.45 22.65
CA LEU A 666 -27.31 -17.66 21.86
C LEU A 666 -28.60 -18.34 22.36
N ALA A 667 -29.53 -18.62 21.45
CA ALA A 667 -30.74 -19.38 21.73
C ALA A 667 -30.41 -20.87 22.02
N LYS A 668 -31.16 -21.53 22.91
CA LYS A 668 -30.95 -22.95 23.29
C LYS A 668 -32.26 -23.63 23.70
N ASN A 669 -32.50 -24.85 23.22
CA ASN A 669 -33.72 -25.65 23.48
C ASN A 669 -35.03 -24.88 23.21
N GLU A 670 -35.07 -24.02 22.19
CA GLU A 670 -36.19 -23.11 21.95
C GLU A 670 -36.47 -22.90 20.45
N TRP A 671 -37.69 -22.46 20.16
CA TRP A 671 -38.09 -22.01 18.83
C TRP A 671 -37.60 -20.58 18.57
N VAL A 672 -37.08 -20.34 17.36
CA VAL A 672 -36.46 -19.07 16.96
C VAL A 672 -37.06 -18.56 15.64
N ASP A 673 -36.70 -17.33 15.25
CA ASP A 673 -37.01 -16.74 13.94
C ASP A 673 -38.51 -16.81 13.57
N GLY A 674 -39.36 -16.17 14.39
CA GLY A 674 -40.82 -16.23 14.25
C GLY A 674 -41.45 -17.58 14.62
N GLY A 675 -40.68 -18.47 15.26
CA GLY A 675 -41.11 -19.84 15.55
C GLY A 675 -40.94 -20.79 14.36
N ARG A 676 -40.10 -20.43 13.38
CA ARG A 676 -39.88 -21.18 12.13
C ARG A 676 -38.71 -22.17 12.18
N TYR A 677 -37.92 -22.22 13.25
CA TYR A 677 -36.78 -23.13 13.38
C TYR A 677 -36.54 -23.49 14.85
N TYR A 678 -35.95 -24.66 15.14
CA TYR A 678 -35.63 -25.08 16.51
C TYR A 678 -34.11 -25.19 16.73
N VAL A 679 -33.62 -24.83 17.92
CA VAL A 679 -32.21 -25.00 18.31
C VAL A 679 -32.05 -25.92 19.52
N ASP A 680 -31.00 -26.72 19.53
CA ASP A 680 -30.70 -27.70 20.58
C ASP A 680 -30.09 -27.08 21.86
N SER A 681 -29.66 -27.93 22.80
CA SER A 681 -29.07 -27.52 24.08
C SER A 681 -27.68 -26.87 23.95
N LYS A 682 -27.02 -27.05 22.80
CA LYS A 682 -25.77 -26.37 22.41
C LYS A 682 -26.06 -25.08 21.63
N GLY A 683 -27.32 -24.85 21.26
CA GLY A 683 -27.80 -23.71 20.48
C GLY A 683 -27.70 -23.92 18.97
N LYS A 684 -27.48 -25.17 18.53
CA LYS A 684 -27.33 -25.53 17.12
C LYS A 684 -28.70 -25.81 16.49
N MET A 685 -28.89 -25.34 15.26
CA MET A 685 -30.05 -25.61 14.42
C MET A 685 -30.31 -27.12 14.32
N VAL A 686 -31.53 -27.50 14.63
CA VAL A 686 -32.03 -28.86 14.47
C VAL A 686 -32.59 -29.00 13.05
N ARG A 687 -32.27 -30.14 12.41
CA ARG A 687 -32.68 -30.52 11.06
C ARG A 687 -33.09 -32.00 11.07
N ASP A 688 -34.02 -32.36 10.20
CA ASP A 688 -34.44 -33.75 9.90
C ASP A 688 -34.72 -34.59 11.16
N LYS A 689 -35.51 -34.04 12.10
CA LYS A 689 -36.02 -34.78 13.27
C LYS A 689 -37.19 -34.10 13.95
N TRP A 690 -37.88 -34.91 14.75
CA TRP A 690 -38.88 -34.44 15.70
C TRP A 690 -38.23 -33.73 16.90
N VAL A 691 -38.86 -32.66 17.36
CA VAL A 691 -38.44 -31.81 18.47
C VAL A 691 -39.61 -31.59 19.44
N ASP A 692 -39.35 -30.90 20.56
CA ASP A 692 -40.41 -30.41 21.46
C ASP A 692 -41.38 -31.52 21.93
N GLY A 693 -40.81 -32.63 22.41
CA GLY A 693 -41.56 -33.80 22.88
C GLY A 693 -42.23 -34.64 21.78
N GLY A 694 -41.81 -34.49 20.52
CA GLY A 694 -42.43 -35.18 19.39
C GLY A 694 -43.64 -34.46 18.81
N ARG A 695 -43.92 -33.22 19.23
CA ARG A 695 -45.10 -32.44 18.80
C ARG A 695 -44.91 -31.76 17.45
N HIS A 696 -43.66 -31.58 17.04
CA HIS A 696 -43.25 -30.78 15.88
C HIS A 696 -42.07 -31.45 15.17
N TYR A 697 -42.08 -31.39 13.83
CA TYR A 697 -40.99 -31.85 12.99
C TYR A 697 -40.28 -30.65 12.34
N VAL A 698 -38.96 -30.73 12.18
CA VAL A 698 -38.21 -29.78 11.35
C VAL A 698 -37.59 -30.50 10.17
N GLY A 699 -37.65 -29.86 8.99
CA GLY A 699 -37.20 -30.41 7.72
C GLY A 699 -35.67 -30.51 7.61
N TYR A 700 -35.21 -30.97 6.45
CA TYR A 700 -33.78 -31.06 6.13
C TYR A 700 -33.08 -29.69 6.13
N ASP A 701 -33.81 -28.63 5.78
CA ASP A 701 -33.38 -27.23 5.87
C ASP A 701 -33.34 -26.69 7.31
N GLY A 702 -34.06 -27.33 8.23
CA GLY A 702 -34.26 -26.93 9.62
C GLY A 702 -35.53 -26.13 9.89
N VAL A 703 -36.34 -25.86 8.85
CA VAL A 703 -37.60 -25.14 9.01
C VAL A 703 -38.61 -26.02 9.73
N ARG A 704 -39.38 -25.40 10.63
CA ARG A 704 -40.60 -25.94 11.23
C ARG A 704 -41.57 -26.23 10.11
N GLN A 705 -41.62 -27.49 9.70
CA GLN A 705 -42.62 -27.95 8.79
C GLN A 705 -43.98 -27.73 9.48
N PRO A 706 -44.91 -26.99 8.86
CA PRO A 706 -46.24 -26.81 9.43
C PRO A 706 -46.86 -28.19 9.67
N LYS A 707 -47.74 -28.31 10.66
CA LYS A 707 -48.52 -29.55 10.84
C LYS A 707 -49.64 -29.59 9.79
N LEU A 708 -49.22 -29.74 8.53
CA LEU A 708 -50.07 -29.83 7.35
C LEU A 708 -50.90 -31.09 7.40
N ASP A 709 -52.20 -30.95 7.11
CA ASP A 709 -53.11 -32.07 6.96
C ASP A 709 -52.58 -33.04 5.91
N GLY A 710 -52.61 -34.35 6.23
CA GLY A 710 -52.09 -35.41 5.35
C GLY A 710 -52.71 -35.47 3.95
N LYS A 711 -53.77 -34.71 3.70
CA LYS A 711 -54.38 -34.46 2.39
C LYS A 711 -53.34 -34.02 1.34
N GLN A 712 -52.39 -33.12 1.65
CA GLN A 712 -51.43 -32.63 0.66
C GLN A 712 -50.36 -33.68 0.29
N TYR A 713 -49.83 -34.40 1.28
CA TYR A 713 -48.90 -35.52 1.03
C TYR A 713 -49.58 -36.65 0.23
N ASN A 714 -50.82 -36.99 0.57
CA ASN A 714 -51.60 -37.98 -0.16
C ASN A 714 -51.92 -37.53 -1.60
N ALA A 715 -52.18 -36.24 -1.83
CA ALA A 715 -52.38 -35.69 -3.16
C ALA A 715 -51.09 -35.79 -4.00
N ALA A 716 -49.95 -35.32 -3.49
CA ALA A 716 -48.68 -35.41 -4.19
C ALA A 716 -48.25 -36.86 -4.47
N LEU A 717 -48.45 -37.77 -3.51
CA LEU A 717 -48.15 -39.20 -3.70
C LEU A 717 -49.07 -39.84 -4.76
N LYS A 718 -50.36 -39.48 -4.80
CA LYS A 718 -51.27 -39.93 -5.86
C LYS A 718 -50.84 -39.38 -7.23
N THR A 719 -50.56 -38.10 -7.35
CA THR A 719 -50.06 -37.48 -8.59
C THR A 719 -48.74 -38.13 -9.04
N ALA A 720 -47.84 -38.46 -8.10
CA ALA A 720 -46.61 -39.20 -8.38
C ALA A 720 -46.87 -40.64 -8.87
N GLN A 721 -47.88 -41.33 -8.32
CA GLN A 721 -48.32 -42.65 -8.80
C GLN A 721 -48.91 -42.58 -10.21
N ASP A 722 -49.69 -41.55 -10.53
CA ASP A 722 -50.24 -41.33 -11.87
C ASP A 722 -49.14 -40.98 -12.89
N TYR A 723 -48.16 -40.13 -12.53
CA TYR A 723 -46.97 -39.91 -13.35
C TYR A 723 -46.06 -41.15 -13.49
N ASN A 724 -46.09 -42.07 -12.52
CA ASN A 724 -45.39 -43.35 -12.61
C ASN A 724 -46.08 -44.34 -13.56
N ARG A 725 -47.41 -44.33 -13.64
CA ARG A 725 -48.20 -45.18 -14.56
C ARG A 725 -47.90 -44.90 -16.03
N ILE A 726 -47.51 -43.68 -16.39
CA ILE A 726 -47.02 -43.34 -17.74
C ILE A 726 -45.49 -43.46 -17.90
N HIS A 727 -44.85 -44.22 -16.99
CA HIS A 727 -43.46 -44.66 -17.05
C HIS A 727 -42.42 -43.52 -17.15
N LEU A 728 -42.56 -42.48 -16.33
CA LEU A 728 -41.55 -41.43 -16.23
C LEU A 728 -40.35 -41.84 -15.35
N SER A 729 -39.22 -41.15 -15.54
CA SER A 729 -38.05 -41.27 -14.66
C SER A 729 -38.28 -40.59 -13.32
N LYS A 730 -37.56 -41.02 -12.28
CA LYS A 730 -37.61 -40.41 -10.93
C LYS A 730 -37.44 -38.88 -10.97
N LYS A 731 -36.54 -38.40 -11.82
CA LYS A 731 -36.27 -36.95 -11.98
C LYS A 731 -37.43 -36.24 -12.68
N ARG A 732 -38.00 -36.82 -13.74
CA ARG A 732 -39.13 -36.21 -14.45
C ARG A 732 -40.39 -36.17 -13.59
N ILE A 733 -40.69 -37.20 -12.80
CA ILE A 733 -41.83 -37.18 -11.85
C ILE A 733 -41.65 -36.04 -10.84
N TYR A 734 -40.45 -35.87 -10.27
CA TYR A 734 -40.17 -34.76 -9.35
C TYR A 734 -40.42 -33.39 -10.00
N GLU A 735 -39.90 -33.17 -11.21
CA GLU A 735 -40.09 -31.92 -11.96
C GLU A 735 -41.57 -31.66 -12.29
N MET A 736 -42.35 -32.68 -12.64
CA MET A 736 -43.79 -32.54 -12.85
C MET A 736 -44.52 -32.15 -11.56
N LEU A 737 -44.16 -32.71 -10.40
CA LEU A 737 -44.78 -32.33 -9.12
C LEU A 737 -44.51 -30.86 -8.76
N ILE A 738 -43.31 -30.34 -9.05
CA ILE A 738 -43.03 -28.90 -8.89
C ILE A 738 -43.86 -28.04 -9.85
N TYR A 739 -44.06 -28.51 -11.09
CA TYR A 739 -44.90 -27.81 -12.09
C TYR A 739 -46.38 -27.78 -11.69
N GLU A 740 -46.89 -28.85 -11.06
CA GLU A 740 -48.25 -28.95 -10.49
C GLU A 740 -48.44 -28.09 -9.21
N GLY A 741 -47.44 -27.28 -8.83
CA GLY A 741 -47.50 -26.39 -7.67
C GLY A 741 -47.23 -27.05 -6.31
N PHE A 742 -46.83 -28.33 -6.27
CA PHE A 742 -46.36 -28.92 -5.02
C PHE A 742 -45.00 -28.32 -4.62
N ASN A 743 -44.84 -27.98 -3.34
CA ASN A 743 -43.56 -27.53 -2.82
C ASN A 743 -42.51 -28.66 -2.80
N SER A 744 -41.23 -28.28 -2.73
CA SER A 744 -40.07 -29.19 -2.76
C SER A 744 -40.18 -30.36 -1.77
N ASP A 745 -40.63 -30.10 -0.55
CA ASP A 745 -40.71 -31.12 0.51
C ASP A 745 -41.84 -32.12 0.24
N THR A 746 -42.99 -31.65 -0.26
CA THR A 746 -44.13 -32.51 -0.60
C THR A 746 -43.83 -33.34 -1.85
N ALA A 747 -43.17 -32.76 -2.86
CA ALA A 747 -42.69 -33.47 -4.04
C ALA A 747 -41.62 -34.52 -3.70
N GLN A 748 -40.65 -34.18 -2.84
CA GLN A 748 -39.61 -35.12 -2.40
C GLN A 748 -40.17 -36.22 -1.50
N TYR A 749 -41.15 -35.91 -0.63
CA TYR A 749 -41.90 -36.90 0.13
C TYR A 749 -42.58 -37.91 -0.81
N ALA A 750 -43.31 -37.43 -1.81
CA ALA A 750 -44.00 -38.30 -2.77
C ALA A 750 -43.01 -39.22 -3.50
N ILE A 751 -41.89 -38.68 -4.00
CA ILE A 751 -40.83 -39.47 -4.65
C ILE A 751 -40.19 -40.53 -3.73
N ASN A 752 -40.10 -40.27 -2.43
CA ASN A 752 -39.56 -41.21 -1.45
C ASN A 752 -40.55 -42.33 -1.10
N HIS A 753 -41.86 -42.05 -1.13
CA HIS A 753 -42.92 -43.01 -0.78
C HIS A 753 -43.56 -43.70 -1.99
N LEU A 754 -43.23 -43.28 -3.23
CA LEU A 754 -43.74 -43.84 -4.48
C LEU A 754 -43.32 -45.30 -4.73
N GLN A 755 -42.15 -45.73 -4.22
CA GLN A 755 -41.65 -47.12 -4.31
C GLN A 755 -41.67 -47.73 -5.74
N ALA A 756 -41.37 -46.92 -6.75
CA ALA A 756 -41.39 -47.34 -8.15
C ALA A 756 -40.09 -48.00 -8.64
N ASP A 757 -40.24 -48.99 -9.52
CA ASP A 757 -39.14 -49.52 -10.33
C ASP A 757 -38.91 -48.65 -11.59
N TYR A 758 -37.95 -47.73 -11.48
CA TYR A 758 -37.56 -46.85 -12.57
C TYR A 758 -36.81 -47.57 -13.71
N LYS A 759 -36.25 -48.77 -13.48
CA LYS A 759 -35.68 -49.61 -14.55
C LYS A 759 -36.78 -50.25 -15.40
N ALA A 760 -37.86 -50.71 -14.77
CA ALA A 760 -39.05 -51.16 -15.46
C ALA A 760 -39.70 -50.03 -16.27
N ASN A 761 -39.78 -48.80 -15.72
CA ASN A 761 -40.25 -47.63 -16.47
C ASN A 761 -39.38 -47.32 -17.70
N ALA A 762 -38.06 -47.32 -17.56
CA ALA A 762 -37.14 -47.10 -18.67
C ALA A 762 -37.34 -48.15 -19.79
N LEU A 763 -37.53 -49.42 -19.41
CA LEU A 763 -37.83 -50.51 -20.34
C LEU A 763 -39.20 -50.35 -21.03
N ALA A 764 -40.23 -49.92 -20.30
CA ALA A 764 -41.55 -49.65 -20.86
C ALA A 764 -41.51 -48.48 -21.88
N LYS A 765 -40.80 -47.40 -21.56
CA LYS A 765 -40.51 -46.30 -22.49
C LYS A 765 -39.72 -46.76 -23.71
N ALA A 766 -38.69 -47.59 -23.54
CA ALA A 766 -37.90 -48.15 -24.64
C ALA A 766 -38.77 -48.96 -25.62
N ARG A 767 -39.64 -49.83 -25.09
CA ARG A 767 -40.62 -50.60 -25.88
C ARG A 767 -41.63 -49.69 -26.57
N GLY A 768 -42.10 -48.64 -25.89
CA GLY A 768 -42.98 -47.62 -26.45
C GLY A 768 -42.35 -46.90 -27.65
N TYR A 769 -41.08 -46.49 -27.55
CA TYR A 769 -40.38 -45.83 -28.66
C TYR A 769 -40.12 -46.76 -29.84
N ARG A 770 -39.74 -48.03 -29.62
CA ARG A 770 -39.56 -48.94 -30.74
C ARG A 770 -40.88 -49.27 -31.45
N LYS A 771 -41.97 -49.45 -30.70
CA LYS A 771 -43.29 -49.80 -31.27
C LYS A 771 -43.88 -48.70 -32.18
N HIS A 772 -43.66 -47.42 -31.88
CA HIS A 772 -44.33 -46.32 -32.60
C HIS A 772 -43.40 -45.50 -33.51
N ASN A 773 -42.10 -45.47 -33.22
CA ASN A 773 -41.14 -44.62 -33.93
C ASN A 773 -40.04 -45.42 -34.68
N ASN A 774 -40.08 -46.76 -34.64
CA ASN A 774 -39.08 -47.66 -35.24
C ASN A 774 -37.60 -47.31 -34.92
N LEU A 775 -37.35 -46.69 -33.77
CA LEU A 775 -36.02 -46.21 -33.40
C LEU A 775 -35.05 -47.35 -33.07
N SER A 776 -33.80 -47.21 -33.49
CA SER A 776 -32.71 -48.11 -33.12
C SER A 776 -32.42 -48.09 -31.61
N LYS A 777 -31.85 -49.18 -31.07
CA LYS A 777 -31.46 -49.26 -29.65
C LYS A 777 -30.58 -48.07 -29.22
N THR A 778 -29.70 -47.57 -30.09
CA THR A 778 -28.85 -46.39 -29.85
C THR A 778 -29.64 -45.08 -29.77
N GLN A 779 -30.63 -44.87 -30.66
CA GLN A 779 -31.49 -43.69 -30.61
C GLN A 779 -32.38 -43.70 -29.37
N ILE A 780 -32.93 -44.88 -29.01
CA ILE A 780 -33.74 -45.06 -27.80
C ILE A 780 -32.91 -44.73 -26.55
N TYR A 781 -31.67 -45.21 -26.46
CA TYR A 781 -30.76 -44.86 -25.36
C TYR A 781 -30.56 -43.35 -25.21
N HIS A 782 -30.34 -42.64 -26.33
CA HIS A 782 -30.19 -41.19 -26.35
C HIS A 782 -31.47 -40.46 -25.91
N TRP A 783 -32.66 -40.95 -26.28
CA TRP A 783 -33.93 -40.35 -25.87
C TRP A 783 -34.19 -40.55 -24.37
N LEU A 784 -33.98 -41.78 -23.86
CA LEU A 784 -34.13 -42.10 -22.44
C LEU A 784 -33.21 -41.26 -21.55
N THR A 785 -31.93 -41.13 -21.94
CA THR A 785 -30.92 -40.35 -21.18
C THR A 785 -30.95 -38.85 -21.46
N SER A 786 -31.80 -38.37 -22.38
CA SER A 786 -31.83 -36.97 -22.80
C SER A 786 -32.18 -36.02 -21.64
N PRO A 787 -31.39 -34.95 -21.41
CA PRO A 787 -31.71 -33.89 -20.46
C PRO A 787 -32.97 -33.07 -20.78
N SER A 788 -33.61 -33.24 -21.94
CA SER A 788 -34.87 -32.55 -22.30
C SER A 788 -36.09 -33.48 -22.36
N ILE A 789 -35.89 -34.78 -22.63
CA ILE A 789 -36.95 -35.78 -22.81
C ILE A 789 -37.19 -36.52 -21.49
N ASP A 790 -36.80 -37.79 -21.35
CA ASP A 790 -37.22 -38.61 -20.21
C ASP A 790 -36.34 -38.48 -18.96
N LYS A 791 -35.07 -38.07 -19.10
CA LYS A 791 -34.12 -37.86 -17.98
C LYS A 791 -33.86 -39.10 -17.11
N PHE A 792 -33.91 -40.31 -17.67
CA PHE A 792 -33.44 -41.52 -16.96
C PHE A 792 -31.93 -41.48 -16.71
N THR A 793 -31.49 -42.18 -15.68
CA THR A 793 -30.07 -42.45 -15.44
C THR A 793 -29.49 -43.34 -16.54
N LYS A 794 -28.16 -43.34 -16.68
CA LYS A 794 -27.48 -44.21 -17.67
C LYS A 794 -27.69 -45.68 -17.32
N GLU A 795 -27.79 -45.98 -16.04
CA GLU A 795 -27.96 -47.30 -15.46
C GLU A 795 -29.36 -47.86 -15.77
N GLU A 796 -30.41 -47.05 -15.63
CA GLU A 796 -31.79 -47.38 -16.03
C GLU A 796 -31.90 -47.52 -17.56
N ALA A 797 -31.31 -46.62 -18.33
CA ALA A 797 -31.34 -46.68 -19.79
C ALA A 797 -30.53 -47.86 -20.37
N ASN A 798 -29.37 -48.18 -19.79
CA ASN A 798 -28.59 -49.38 -20.17
C ASN A 798 -29.39 -50.66 -19.87
N TYR A 799 -29.99 -50.76 -18.69
CA TYR A 799 -30.87 -51.87 -18.35
C TYR A 799 -32.03 -51.99 -19.35
N ALA A 800 -32.68 -50.87 -19.68
CA ALA A 800 -33.77 -50.83 -20.64
C ALA A 800 -33.34 -51.33 -22.02
N ILE A 801 -32.16 -50.94 -22.53
CA ILE A 801 -31.66 -51.40 -23.82
C ILE A 801 -31.23 -52.88 -23.80
N GLN A 802 -30.73 -53.39 -22.69
CA GLN A 802 -30.40 -54.82 -22.53
C GLN A 802 -31.64 -55.73 -22.49
N HIS A 803 -32.74 -55.26 -21.90
CA HIS A 803 -33.99 -56.03 -21.74
C HIS A 803 -35.06 -55.67 -22.80
N LEU A 804 -34.75 -54.70 -23.65
CA LEU A 804 -35.36 -54.52 -24.96
C LEU A 804 -34.76 -55.61 -25.86
N GLY A 805 -35.54 -56.67 -26.11
CA GLY A 805 -35.21 -57.73 -27.09
C GLY A 805 -35.02 -57.15 -28.50
N ASP A 806 -35.12 -57.94 -29.55
CA ASP A 806 -34.90 -57.41 -30.92
C ASP A 806 -36.14 -56.77 -31.56
#